data_AF-A0A373LD92-F1
#
_entry.id   AF-A0A373LD92-F1
#
_cell.length_a   1.000
_cell.length_b   1.000
_cell.length_c   1.000
_cell.angle_alpha   90.00
_cell.angle_beta   90.00
_cell.angle_gamma   90.00
#
_symmetry.space_group_name_H-M   'P 1'
#
loop_
_entity.id
_entity.type
_entity.pdbx_description
1 polymer ?
#
loop_
_entity_poly.entity_id
_entity_poly.type
_entity_poly.pdbx_seq_one_letter_code
_entity_poly.pdbx_strand_id
1 'polypeptide(L)'
;MISIIPIYNENYNCIENILASLAAFWKCDCYMISSEVWGFSYKTIECSSNKSVLIGNKLNSNSGDYFKLFGQYHNVEINIYDLNLYNITDLKNIITSEIDINNPVILMINLFWCPWTKFYKIFEAIHYCMIIGVNEENQLLYCIDPFYTLEVIELPMSDFEQGSMSCITLHKLNKKDNNIEWCSVIKNAALHYLGDVNIQSTYLEMCNFAQDVRDKYNAAEEYFQMGDKKFSFISNEINHIRLARLSFSDFLKNFATKYKVNSLYEYSKRMLELGKSWYNINIMFIKTSYMGEKDLLIKRISKTILDLAEKEKNVAMGLLRLSEGDTVELENLEIEKNRYKYRAGKKNDLFCLCSECQQDVMIIEKKLIDIWQEVLERKAVGVNENFFELGGNSLTLVMMHNKIDELYPDKIDVTDIFAYPTVSKLAEYIKNTDEKNKTINSLSTLMELPKDFFEDVIEEKIHIFSSNIELEASKKIKKISNKYNVKVSSIFLAIYIYLIYDIAKKQNVIVHFSVSGKFLQLIDVNLEKMEDISELIKKVDDMMELGRTMVHSIVNQIEPSNRALMVFCENNSIYEIPYVKNKLVLTVSESYKGYNLKVKFANLNKKRVKDMFYHYIRIIKYITQNDSFMKGGFT
;
A
#
# COMPACT_ATOMS: atom_id res chain seq x y z
N MET A 1 -1.71 31.31 12.51
CA MET A 1 -2.07 29.89 12.35
C MET A 1 -3.38 29.64 13.07
N ILE A 2 -4.34 29.02 12.39
CA ILE A 2 -5.67 28.69 12.91
C ILE A 2 -5.53 27.51 13.86
N SER A 3 -6.17 27.57 15.03
CA SER A 3 -6.16 26.46 15.99
C SER A 3 -7.26 25.46 15.65
N ILE A 4 -6.89 24.35 15.03
CA ILE A 4 -7.78 23.21 14.72
C ILE A 4 -7.18 21.94 15.31
N ILE A 5 -8.02 21.12 15.94
CA ILE A 5 -7.64 19.83 16.48
C ILE A 5 -7.87 18.76 15.39
N PRO A 6 -6.82 18.04 14.92
CA PRO A 6 -7.01 16.94 13.99
C PRO A 6 -7.83 15.82 14.62
N ILE A 7 -8.78 15.28 13.85
CA ILE A 7 -9.60 14.14 14.23
C ILE A 7 -9.36 13.02 13.24
N TYR A 8 -8.98 11.85 13.77
CA TYR A 8 -8.82 10.63 13.00
C TYR A 8 -9.87 9.60 13.40
N ASN A 9 -10.49 9.00 12.38
CA ASN A 9 -11.29 7.80 12.46
C ASN A 9 -10.75 6.79 11.43
N GLU A 10 -10.48 5.58 11.88
CA GLU A 10 -9.99 4.48 11.05
C GLU A 10 -10.97 4.01 9.96
N ASN A 11 -12.26 4.32 10.13
CA ASN A 11 -13.29 4.04 9.15
C ASN A 11 -13.35 5.10 8.04
N TYR A 12 -12.68 6.23 8.23
CA TYR A 12 -12.71 7.39 7.32
C TYR A 12 -11.50 7.40 6.39
N ASN A 13 -11.71 7.90 5.17
CA ASN A 13 -10.61 8.22 4.26
C ASN A 13 -9.96 9.58 4.60
N CYS A 14 -8.99 10.03 3.80
CA CYS A 14 -8.28 11.29 4.05
C CYS A 14 -9.21 12.53 4.01
N ILE A 15 -10.18 12.57 3.09
CA ILE A 15 -11.16 13.67 2.98
C ILE A 15 -12.09 13.67 4.20
N GLU A 16 -12.66 12.52 4.55
CA GLU A 16 -13.60 12.40 5.68
C GLU A 16 -12.95 12.80 7.01
N ASN A 17 -11.67 12.46 7.22
CA ASN A 17 -10.92 12.87 8.41
C ASN A 17 -10.66 14.40 8.47
N ILE A 18 -10.39 15.03 7.31
CA ILE A 18 -10.32 16.50 7.22
C ILE A 18 -11.67 17.13 7.53
N LEU A 19 -12.75 16.62 6.92
CA LEU A 19 -14.11 17.12 7.14
C LEU A 19 -14.56 16.90 8.58
N ALA A 20 -14.14 15.81 9.25
CA ALA A 20 -14.39 15.60 10.67
C ALA A 20 -13.69 16.65 11.54
N SER A 21 -12.43 16.96 11.23
CA SER A 21 -11.66 18.00 11.91
C SER A 21 -12.30 19.38 11.72
N LEU A 22 -12.72 19.70 10.49
CA LEU A 22 -13.40 20.94 10.15
C LEU A 22 -14.78 21.05 10.81
N ALA A 23 -15.53 19.95 10.84
CA ALA A 23 -16.83 19.90 11.48
C ALA A 23 -16.73 20.18 12.98
N ALA A 24 -15.73 19.60 13.66
CA ALA A 24 -15.48 19.88 15.06
C ALA A 24 -15.11 21.34 15.30
N PHE A 25 -14.25 21.91 14.44
CA PHE A 25 -13.92 23.33 14.47
C PHE A 25 -15.15 24.24 14.34
N TRP A 26 -16.08 23.89 13.44
CA TRP A 26 -17.33 24.63 13.22
C TRP A 26 -18.51 24.18 14.09
N LYS A 27 -18.28 23.23 15.00
CA LYS A 27 -19.30 22.64 15.89
C LYS A 27 -20.53 22.14 15.12
N CYS A 28 -20.30 21.39 14.03
CA CYS A 28 -21.34 20.75 13.24
C CYS A 28 -21.15 19.21 13.14
N ASP A 29 -22.16 18.52 12.62
CA ASP A 29 -22.27 17.07 12.62
C ASP A 29 -21.55 16.41 11.43
N CYS A 30 -20.32 15.94 11.58
CA CYS A 30 -19.55 15.36 10.47
C CYS A 30 -20.19 14.12 9.81
N TYR A 31 -20.89 13.26 10.57
CA TYR A 31 -21.38 11.98 10.06
C TYR A 31 -22.41 12.11 8.93
N MET A 32 -23.01 13.30 8.74
CA MET A 32 -23.95 13.56 7.64
C MET A 32 -23.29 13.46 6.27
N ILE A 33 -21.97 13.66 6.16
CA ILE A 33 -21.24 13.50 4.89
C ILE A 33 -21.25 12.07 4.39
N SER A 34 -21.55 11.10 5.26
CA SER A 34 -21.58 9.69 4.91
C SER A 34 -22.99 9.20 4.59
N SER A 35 -24.01 10.08 4.51
CA SER A 35 -25.40 9.65 4.34
C SER A 35 -25.70 8.94 3.01
N GLU A 36 -24.89 9.17 1.97
CA GLU A 36 -25.11 8.62 0.62
C GLU A 36 -23.86 7.91 0.06
N VAL A 37 -22.83 7.67 0.88
CA VAL A 37 -21.48 7.31 0.40
C VAL A 37 -21.25 5.83 0.16
N TRP A 38 -22.21 4.95 0.46
CA TRP A 38 -22.08 3.50 0.31
C TRP A 38 -22.36 2.97 -1.11
N GLY A 39 -22.16 3.80 -2.13
CA GLY A 39 -22.31 3.45 -3.54
C GLY A 39 -21.30 2.39 -4.03
N PHE A 40 -21.42 2.06 -5.32
CA PHE A 40 -20.52 1.20 -6.08
C PHE A 40 -20.87 1.41 -7.56
N SER A 41 -19.88 1.68 -8.42
CA SER A 41 -20.09 1.79 -9.87
C SER A 41 -19.15 0.90 -10.66
N TYR A 42 -19.66 0.31 -11.73
CA TYR A 42 -18.90 -0.57 -12.61
C TYR A 42 -19.36 -0.48 -14.07
N LYS A 43 -18.41 -0.11 -14.94
CA LYS A 43 -18.67 0.06 -16.39
C LYS A 43 -18.44 -1.25 -17.15
N THR A 44 -19.46 -1.78 -17.79
CA THR A 44 -19.38 -3.05 -18.55
C THR A 44 -18.93 -2.91 -20.01
N ILE A 45 -18.91 -1.69 -20.56
CA ILE A 45 -18.70 -1.44 -22.00
C ILE A 45 -17.25 -1.76 -22.43
N GLU A 46 -17.11 -2.40 -23.59
CA GLU A 46 -15.83 -2.53 -24.31
C GLU A 46 -15.44 -1.16 -24.89
N CYS A 47 -14.45 -0.49 -24.31
CA CYS A 47 -13.88 0.69 -24.92
C CYS A 47 -13.23 0.30 -26.25
N SER A 48 -13.80 0.78 -27.36
CA SER A 48 -13.34 0.57 -28.74
C SER A 48 -12.06 1.34 -29.10
N SER A 49 -11.11 1.44 -28.16
CA SER A 49 -9.79 2.00 -28.43
C SER A 49 -8.77 1.37 -27.48
N ASN A 50 -7.60 1.00 -28.00
CA ASN A 50 -6.47 0.29 -27.36
C ASN A 50 -5.91 0.93 -26.06
N LYS A 51 -6.72 1.11 -25.02
CA LYS A 51 -6.30 1.53 -23.66
C LYS A 51 -6.87 0.52 -22.64
N SER A 52 -5.98 -0.29 -22.08
CA SER A 52 -6.11 -1.30 -21.01
C SER A 52 -7.53 -1.80 -20.63
N VAL A 53 -7.76 -3.09 -20.87
CA VAL A 53 -8.98 -3.88 -20.58
C VAL A 53 -9.02 -4.37 -19.10
N LEU A 54 -8.45 -3.62 -18.16
CA LEU A 54 -8.43 -4.02 -16.74
C LEU A 54 -9.81 -3.77 -16.08
N ILE A 55 -10.29 -4.75 -15.33
CA ILE A 55 -11.52 -4.66 -14.53
C ILE A 55 -11.35 -3.61 -13.43
N GLY A 56 -10.17 -3.54 -12.79
CA GLY A 56 -9.88 -2.55 -11.75
C GLY A 56 -10.11 -1.10 -12.20
N ASN A 57 -9.78 -0.78 -13.47
CA ASN A 57 -9.96 0.55 -14.04
C ASN A 57 -11.42 0.91 -14.35
N LYS A 58 -12.31 -0.09 -14.36
CA LYS A 58 -13.74 0.08 -14.59
C LYS A 58 -14.54 0.16 -13.29
N LEU A 59 -13.90 -0.18 -12.17
CA LEU A 59 -14.46 -0.14 -10.83
C LEU A 59 -14.29 1.25 -10.23
N ASN A 60 -15.33 1.75 -9.59
CA ASN A 60 -15.26 2.95 -8.78
C ASN A 60 -16.10 2.74 -7.52
N SER A 61 -15.57 3.11 -6.36
CA SER A 61 -16.32 3.04 -5.11
C SER A 61 -17.60 3.87 -5.10
N ASN A 62 -17.72 4.86 -6.00
CA ASN A 62 -18.80 5.85 -6.05
C ASN A 62 -19.14 6.35 -4.65
N SER A 63 -18.10 6.67 -3.87
CA SER A 63 -18.24 6.95 -2.44
C SER A 63 -18.88 8.31 -2.13
N GLY A 64 -19.72 8.82 -3.05
CA GLY A 64 -20.38 10.11 -2.94
C GLY A 64 -19.46 11.34 -3.08
N ASP A 65 -20.11 12.49 -3.12
CA ASP A 65 -19.47 13.81 -3.09
C ASP A 65 -19.57 14.34 -1.64
N TYR A 66 -18.54 14.03 -0.83
CA TYR A 66 -18.49 14.41 0.58
C TYR A 66 -18.65 15.93 0.77
N PHE A 67 -18.10 16.72 -0.15
CA PHE A 67 -18.19 18.18 -0.11
C PHE A 67 -19.63 18.64 -0.35
N LYS A 68 -20.30 18.12 -1.38
CA LYS A 68 -21.72 18.41 -1.63
C LYS A 68 -22.59 18.10 -0.41
N LEU A 69 -22.40 16.94 0.22
CA LEU A 69 -23.18 16.54 1.41
C LEU A 69 -22.86 17.44 2.60
N PHE A 70 -21.58 17.79 2.81
CA PHE A 70 -21.17 18.71 3.86
C PHE A 70 -21.79 20.10 3.67
N GLY A 71 -21.75 20.63 2.45
CA GLY A 71 -22.39 21.89 2.08
C GLY A 71 -23.90 21.87 2.29
N GLN A 72 -24.58 20.82 1.83
CA GLN A 72 -26.02 20.63 1.96
C GLN A 72 -26.49 20.61 3.41
N TYR A 73 -25.83 19.84 4.28
CA TYR A 73 -26.28 19.64 5.67
C TYR A 73 -25.77 20.70 6.65
N HIS A 74 -24.72 21.43 6.32
CA HIS A 74 -24.13 22.44 7.21
C HIS A 74 -24.19 23.86 6.67
N ASN A 75 -24.85 24.07 5.52
CA ASN A 75 -25.02 25.38 4.89
C ASN A 75 -23.67 26.05 4.65
N VAL A 76 -22.75 25.29 4.06
CA VAL A 76 -21.39 25.70 3.73
C VAL A 76 -21.32 25.89 2.21
N GLU A 77 -20.93 27.07 1.79
CA GLU A 77 -20.56 27.34 0.39
C GLU A 77 -19.17 26.78 0.14
N ILE A 78 -19.00 26.03 -0.94
CA ILE A 78 -17.76 25.35 -1.27
C ILE A 78 -17.30 25.83 -2.64
N ASN A 79 -16.08 26.33 -2.71
CA ASN A 79 -15.44 26.75 -3.94
C ASN A 79 -14.20 25.91 -4.19
N ILE A 80 -14.05 25.41 -5.42
CA ILE A 80 -12.91 24.59 -5.84
C ILE A 80 -12.12 25.37 -6.88
N TYR A 81 -10.85 25.61 -6.60
CA TYR A 81 -9.92 26.32 -7.46
C TYR A 81 -8.88 25.35 -8.00
N ASP A 82 -9.08 24.91 -9.25
CA ASP A 82 -8.29 23.87 -9.90
C ASP A 82 -7.17 24.45 -10.78
N LEU A 83 -5.98 23.84 -10.75
CA LEU A 83 -4.82 24.31 -11.53
C LEU A 83 -5.00 24.24 -13.05
N ASN A 84 -6.04 23.57 -13.55
CA ASN A 84 -6.41 23.64 -14.96
C ASN A 84 -6.98 25.02 -15.35
N LEU A 85 -7.48 25.80 -14.39
CA LEU A 85 -8.11 27.11 -14.59
C LEU A 85 -7.33 28.26 -13.94
N TYR A 86 -6.57 27.96 -12.89
CA TYR A 86 -5.81 28.91 -12.09
C TYR A 86 -4.33 28.57 -12.11
N ASN A 87 -3.46 29.56 -12.01
CA ASN A 87 -2.03 29.28 -11.84
C ASN A 87 -1.69 29.10 -10.34
N ILE A 88 -0.49 28.61 -10.05
CA ILE A 88 -0.07 28.34 -8.67
C ILE A 88 -0.02 29.60 -7.79
N THR A 89 0.29 30.76 -8.38
CA THR A 89 0.30 32.06 -7.71
C THR A 89 -1.13 32.46 -7.32
N ASP A 90 -2.12 32.20 -8.17
CA ASP A 90 -3.52 32.46 -7.86
C ASP A 90 -3.98 31.61 -6.67
N LEU A 91 -3.62 30.31 -6.66
CA LEU A 91 -3.96 29.43 -5.53
C LEU A 91 -3.32 29.91 -4.23
N LYS A 92 -2.05 30.32 -4.28
CA LYS A 92 -1.35 30.90 -3.11
C LYS A 92 -2.07 32.14 -2.59
N ASN A 93 -2.47 33.05 -3.47
CA ASN A 93 -3.20 34.27 -3.08
C ASN A 93 -4.55 33.95 -2.44
N ILE A 94 -5.29 32.98 -3.00
CA ILE A 94 -6.54 32.50 -2.41
C ILE A 94 -6.29 31.94 -1.02
N ILE A 95 -5.33 31.03 -0.87
CA ILE A 95 -4.95 30.44 0.42
C ILE A 95 -4.62 31.52 1.44
N THR A 96 -3.74 32.47 1.11
CA THR A 96 -3.38 33.55 2.03
C THR A 96 -4.60 34.37 2.43
N SER A 97 -5.46 34.72 1.48
CA SER A 97 -6.67 35.52 1.75
C SER A 97 -7.66 34.83 2.70
N GLU A 98 -7.81 33.51 2.58
CA GLU A 98 -8.68 32.71 3.47
C GLU A 98 -8.08 32.59 4.87
N ILE A 99 -6.77 32.34 4.95
CA ILE A 99 -6.06 32.23 6.23
C ILE A 99 -6.11 33.56 6.99
N ASP A 100 -6.03 34.70 6.31
CA ASP A 100 -6.11 36.03 6.92
C ASP A 100 -7.46 36.31 7.59
N ILE A 101 -8.55 35.73 7.06
CA ILE A 101 -9.89 35.78 7.68
C ILE A 101 -10.17 34.59 8.60
N ASN A 102 -9.12 33.86 9.00
CA ASN A 102 -9.17 32.72 9.91
C ASN A 102 -10.03 31.56 9.38
N ASN A 103 -9.99 31.33 8.07
CA ASN A 103 -10.69 30.24 7.39
C ASN A 103 -9.68 29.21 6.85
N PRO A 104 -9.73 27.94 7.30
CA PRO A 104 -8.82 26.91 6.80
C PRO A 104 -9.14 26.53 5.34
N VAL A 105 -8.11 26.11 4.61
CA VAL A 105 -8.25 25.73 3.20
C VAL A 105 -7.86 24.27 3.03
N ILE A 106 -8.70 23.49 2.35
CA ILE A 106 -8.35 22.11 2.02
C ILE A 106 -7.50 22.12 0.75
N LEU A 107 -6.35 21.47 0.79
CA LEU A 107 -5.43 21.33 -0.32
C LEU A 107 -5.54 19.92 -0.88
N MET A 108 -5.82 19.82 -2.18
CA MET A 108 -5.62 18.59 -2.94
C MET A 108 -4.20 18.60 -3.50
N ILE A 109 -3.38 17.65 -3.08
CA ILE A 109 -1.95 17.57 -3.39
C ILE A 109 -1.58 16.15 -3.79
N ASN A 110 -0.63 16.00 -4.69
CA ASN A 110 -0.06 14.70 -4.98
C ASN A 110 0.79 14.23 -3.77
N LEU A 111 0.50 13.05 -3.23
CA LEU A 111 1.16 12.42 -2.09
C LEU A 111 2.69 12.37 -2.25
N PHE A 112 3.18 12.31 -3.49
CA PHE A 112 4.60 12.39 -3.84
C PHE A 112 5.28 13.66 -3.28
N TRP A 113 4.53 14.73 -3.05
CA TRP A 113 5.03 16.02 -2.54
C TRP A 113 4.62 16.30 -1.10
N CYS A 114 4.26 15.26 -0.33
CA CYS A 114 3.91 15.36 1.09
C CYS A 114 5.06 14.88 2.00
N PRO A 115 5.98 15.77 2.47
CA PRO A 115 7.22 15.39 3.16
C PRO A 115 7.05 14.68 4.51
N TRP A 116 5.90 14.85 5.15
CA TRP A 116 5.58 14.17 6.41
C TRP A 116 5.15 12.71 6.22
N THR A 117 4.98 12.25 4.98
CA THR A 117 4.54 10.88 4.69
C THR A 117 5.73 10.00 4.35
N LYS A 118 5.64 8.70 4.67
CA LYS A 118 6.61 7.70 4.20
C LYS A 118 6.63 7.52 2.67
N PHE A 119 5.76 8.23 1.95
CA PHE A 119 5.55 8.15 0.51
C PHE A 119 6.09 9.38 -0.24
N TYR A 120 6.68 10.34 0.48
CA TYR A 120 7.32 11.51 -0.11
C TYR A 120 8.36 11.12 -1.16
N LYS A 121 8.19 11.60 -2.39
CA LYS A 121 8.98 11.27 -3.58
C LYS A 121 8.96 9.79 -4.00
N ILE A 122 8.10 8.98 -3.39
CA ILE A 122 8.04 7.52 -3.63
C ILE A 122 6.84 7.16 -4.48
N PHE A 123 5.67 7.72 -4.14
CA PHE A 123 4.40 7.25 -4.66
C PHE A 123 3.50 8.41 -5.07
N GLU A 124 3.01 8.34 -6.29
CA GLU A 124 2.05 9.30 -6.81
C GLU A 124 0.62 8.82 -6.51
N ALA A 125 -0.10 9.62 -5.75
CA ALA A 125 -1.53 9.44 -5.49
C ALA A 125 -2.14 10.78 -5.11
N ILE A 126 -3.46 10.92 -5.29
CA ILE A 126 -4.17 12.09 -4.78
C ILE A 126 -4.25 11.97 -3.27
N HIS A 127 -3.92 13.06 -2.58
CA HIS A 127 -4.03 13.18 -1.14
C HIS A 127 -4.61 14.54 -0.78
N TYR A 128 -5.16 14.63 0.42
CA TYR A 128 -5.75 15.85 0.95
C TYR A 128 -5.09 16.19 2.27
N CYS A 129 -4.79 17.46 2.47
CA CYS A 129 -4.44 18.02 3.77
C CYS A 129 -5.16 19.36 3.95
N MET A 130 -5.14 19.94 5.14
CA MET A 130 -5.79 21.21 5.45
C MET A 130 -4.76 22.25 5.84
N ILE A 131 -4.66 23.33 5.07
CA ILE A 131 -3.82 24.48 5.36
C ILE A 131 -4.49 25.31 6.46
N ILE A 132 -3.72 25.61 7.50
CA ILE A 132 -4.14 26.38 8.67
C ILE A 132 -3.24 27.60 8.92
N GLY A 133 -2.22 27.82 8.09
CA GLY A 133 -1.34 28.97 8.23
C GLY A 133 -0.38 29.12 7.06
N VAL A 134 0.11 30.34 6.88
CA VAL A 134 1.15 30.68 5.90
C VAL A 134 2.30 31.38 6.64
N ASN A 135 3.53 31.02 6.32
CA ASN A 135 4.74 31.72 6.74
C ASN A 135 5.55 32.12 5.50
N GLU A 136 5.35 33.35 5.04
CA GLU A 136 6.00 33.84 3.83
C GLU A 136 7.50 34.06 4.01
N GLU A 137 7.96 34.46 5.20
CA GLU A 137 9.39 34.69 5.47
C GLU A 137 10.20 33.40 5.30
N ASN A 138 9.67 32.28 5.80
CA ASN A 138 10.34 30.98 5.73
C ASN A 138 9.91 30.14 4.51
N GLN A 139 9.02 30.65 3.65
CA GLN A 139 8.46 29.91 2.51
C GLN A 139 7.81 28.57 2.93
N LEU A 140 6.96 28.60 3.96
CA LEU A 140 6.28 27.43 4.52
C LEU A 140 4.77 27.63 4.58
N LEU A 141 4.02 26.56 4.34
CA LEU A 141 2.62 26.43 4.69
C LEU A 141 2.51 25.52 5.92
N TYR A 142 1.64 25.89 6.86
CA TYR A 142 1.32 25.05 7.99
C TYR A 142 0.05 24.26 7.68
N CYS A 143 0.16 22.94 7.73
CA CYS A 143 -0.92 22.03 7.39
C CYS A 143 -1.29 21.14 8.57
N ILE A 144 -2.47 20.54 8.47
CA ILE A 144 -2.90 19.39 9.27
C ILE A 144 -3.23 18.28 8.27
N ASP A 145 -2.77 17.07 8.55
CA ASP A 145 -3.13 15.88 7.78
C ASP A 145 -3.58 14.77 8.73
N PRO A 146 -4.85 14.79 9.19
CA PRO A 146 -5.30 13.87 10.23
C PRO A 146 -5.20 12.39 9.84
N PHE A 147 -5.00 12.08 8.55
CA PHE A 147 -4.88 10.71 8.06
C PHE A 147 -3.49 10.12 8.30
N TYR A 148 -2.43 10.90 8.11
CA TYR A 148 -1.05 10.45 8.33
C TYR A 148 -0.43 11.01 9.62
N THR A 149 -0.81 12.21 10.03
CA THR A 149 -0.25 12.92 11.18
C THR A 149 -1.34 13.59 12.03
N LEU A 150 -1.27 13.44 13.34
CA LEU A 150 -2.21 14.12 14.26
C LEU A 150 -1.63 15.43 14.81
N GLU A 151 -0.71 16.02 14.06
CA GLU A 151 0.06 17.20 14.47
C GLU A 151 0.10 18.22 13.33
N VAL A 152 0.44 19.46 13.69
CA VAL A 152 0.72 20.49 12.69
C VAL A 152 2.02 20.13 11.98
N ILE A 153 1.96 20.12 10.66
CA ILE A 153 3.06 19.76 9.78
C ILE A 153 3.44 20.96 8.92
N GLU A 154 4.70 20.96 8.48
CA GLU A 154 5.24 21.99 7.60
C GLU A 154 5.28 21.47 6.16
N LEU A 155 4.68 22.22 5.25
CA LEU A 155 4.74 21.99 3.80
C LEU A 155 5.62 23.07 3.17
N PRO A 156 6.82 22.74 2.67
CA PRO A 156 7.65 23.66 1.91
C PRO A 156 6.91 24.22 0.71
N MET A 157 7.04 25.54 0.46
CA MET A 157 6.38 26.18 -0.68
C MET A 157 6.81 25.55 -2.02
N SER A 158 8.05 25.07 -2.12
CA SER A 158 8.56 24.37 -3.30
C SER A 158 7.88 23.02 -3.57
N ASP A 159 7.44 22.32 -2.52
CA ASP A 159 6.67 21.07 -2.64
C ASP A 159 5.20 21.37 -2.92
N PHE A 160 4.63 22.41 -2.29
CA PHE A 160 3.31 22.94 -2.64
C PHE A 160 3.24 23.30 -4.13
N GLU A 161 4.22 24.04 -4.66
CA GLU A 161 4.23 24.50 -6.04
C GLU A 161 4.28 23.36 -7.07
N GLN A 162 4.94 22.26 -6.72
CA GLN A 162 5.11 21.12 -7.62
C GLN A 162 4.00 20.07 -7.47
N GLY A 163 3.41 19.97 -6.28
CA GLY A 163 2.48 18.90 -5.95
C GLY A 163 1.01 19.29 -5.94
N SER A 164 0.69 20.57 -5.74
CA SER A 164 -0.70 21.02 -5.61
C SER A 164 -1.48 20.74 -6.88
N MET A 165 -2.77 20.44 -6.73
CA MET A 165 -3.69 20.20 -7.84
C MET A 165 -4.89 21.16 -7.77
N SER A 166 -5.43 21.36 -6.57
CA SER A 166 -6.48 22.35 -6.32
C SER A 166 -6.48 22.78 -4.86
N CYS A 167 -7.05 23.96 -4.58
CA CYS A 167 -7.44 24.34 -3.23
C CYS A 167 -8.96 24.48 -3.15
N ILE A 168 -9.51 24.17 -1.99
CA ILE A 168 -10.95 24.14 -1.72
C ILE A 168 -11.21 25.04 -0.52
N THR A 169 -11.99 26.09 -0.75
CA THR A 169 -12.41 27.00 0.31
C THR A 169 -13.83 26.66 0.73
N LEU A 170 -14.11 26.81 2.02
CA LEU A 170 -15.39 26.46 2.61
C LEU A 170 -15.87 27.63 3.46
N HIS A 171 -17.02 28.21 3.13
CA HIS A 171 -17.56 29.38 3.82
C HIS A 171 -18.88 29.02 4.50
N LYS A 172 -18.90 29.09 5.83
CA LYS A 172 -20.12 28.86 6.59
C LYS A 172 -21.08 30.04 6.41
N LEU A 173 -22.27 29.79 5.84
CA LEU A 173 -23.27 30.81 5.59
C LEU A 173 -24.16 31.02 6.83
N ASN A 174 -24.47 32.28 7.15
CA ASN A 174 -25.35 32.63 8.26
C ASN A 174 -26.82 32.32 7.93
N LYS A 175 -27.38 31.21 8.45
CA LYS A 175 -28.82 30.90 8.35
C LYS A 175 -29.27 29.95 9.47
N LYS A 176 -30.59 29.97 9.77
CA LYS A 176 -31.27 29.13 10.77
C LYS A 176 -31.07 27.64 10.48
N ASP A 177 -31.02 26.84 11.54
CA ASP A 177 -30.98 25.37 11.48
C ASP A 177 -32.00 24.83 10.47
N ASN A 178 -31.49 24.11 9.46
CA ASN A 178 -32.33 23.30 8.61
C ASN A 178 -32.88 22.15 9.45
N ASN A 179 -34.20 22.08 9.60
CA ASN A 179 -34.82 20.97 10.30
C ASN A 179 -34.70 19.73 9.39
N ILE A 180 -33.72 18.87 9.67
CA ILE A 180 -33.45 17.67 8.86
C ILE A 180 -34.51 16.61 9.18
N GLU A 181 -35.30 16.24 8.19
CA GLU A 181 -36.24 15.13 8.30
C GLU A 181 -35.51 13.79 8.11
N TRP A 182 -35.35 13.05 9.20
CA TRP A 182 -34.55 11.83 9.21
C TRP A 182 -35.05 10.77 8.22
N CYS A 183 -36.38 10.62 8.06
CA CYS A 183 -36.97 9.67 7.11
C CYS A 183 -36.53 9.96 5.68
N SER A 184 -36.54 11.23 5.28
CA SER A 184 -36.12 11.66 3.94
C SER A 184 -34.66 11.32 3.67
N VAL A 185 -33.76 11.55 4.65
CA VAL A 185 -32.34 11.20 4.52
C VAL A 185 -32.15 9.69 4.34
N ILE A 186 -32.81 8.87 5.16
CA ILE A 186 -32.71 7.41 5.07
C ILE A 186 -33.32 6.88 3.76
N LYS A 187 -34.45 7.45 3.33
CA LYS A 187 -35.10 7.12 2.06
C LYS A 187 -34.16 7.40 0.87
N ASN A 188 -33.54 8.58 0.84
CA ASN A 188 -32.62 8.96 -0.24
C ASN A 188 -31.40 8.05 -0.26
N ALA A 189 -30.82 7.73 0.90
CA ALA A 189 -29.70 6.80 1.02
C ALA A 189 -30.01 5.41 0.45
N ALA A 190 -31.22 4.91 0.70
CA ALA A 190 -31.69 3.62 0.19
C ALA A 190 -31.96 3.65 -1.33
N LEU A 191 -32.63 4.69 -1.82
CA LEU A 191 -32.94 4.85 -3.25
C LEU A 191 -31.68 5.05 -4.10
N HIS A 192 -30.68 5.77 -3.58
CA HIS A 192 -29.38 5.92 -4.26
C HIS A 192 -28.73 4.56 -4.53
N TYR A 193 -28.85 3.61 -3.58
CA TYR A 193 -28.31 2.26 -3.73
C TYR A 193 -29.16 1.38 -4.67
N LEU A 194 -30.48 1.38 -4.47
CA LEU A 194 -31.38 0.51 -5.24
C LEU A 194 -31.48 0.93 -6.71
N GLY A 195 -31.20 2.20 -7.00
CA GLY A 195 -31.55 2.83 -8.26
C GLY A 195 -33.02 3.25 -8.26
N ASP A 196 -33.31 4.31 -9.02
CA ASP A 196 -34.67 4.76 -9.33
C ASP A 196 -34.77 4.91 -10.86
N VAL A 197 -35.92 5.34 -11.41
CA VAL A 197 -36.20 5.46 -12.86
C VAL A 197 -35.07 6.14 -13.66
N ASN A 198 -34.26 6.99 -13.01
CA ASN A 198 -33.17 7.76 -13.63
C ASN A 198 -31.75 7.40 -13.12
N ILE A 199 -31.60 6.47 -12.18
CA ILE A 199 -30.30 6.15 -11.55
C ILE A 199 -30.03 4.65 -11.71
N GLN A 200 -28.87 4.33 -12.28
CA GLN A 200 -28.43 2.95 -12.44
C GLN A 200 -28.21 2.31 -11.06
N SER A 201 -28.74 1.11 -10.88
CA SER A 201 -28.72 0.41 -9.59
C SER A 201 -27.30 -0.01 -9.19
N THR A 202 -26.84 0.42 -8.01
CA THR A 202 -25.58 -0.01 -7.39
C THR A 202 -25.52 -1.52 -7.27
N TYR A 203 -26.65 -2.14 -6.89
CA TYR A 203 -26.80 -3.59 -6.85
C TYR A 203 -26.49 -4.25 -8.20
N LEU A 204 -27.04 -3.71 -9.30
CA LEU A 204 -26.81 -4.28 -10.64
C LEU A 204 -25.35 -4.12 -11.08
N GLU A 205 -24.72 -2.99 -10.77
CA GLU A 205 -23.30 -2.76 -11.06
C GLU A 205 -22.41 -3.73 -10.28
N MET A 206 -22.72 -4.02 -9.01
CA MET A 206 -22.03 -5.05 -8.23
C MET A 206 -22.19 -6.45 -8.84
N CYS A 207 -23.40 -6.80 -9.30
CA CYS A 207 -23.62 -8.07 -10.00
C CYS A 207 -22.82 -8.16 -11.29
N ASN A 208 -22.78 -7.09 -12.09
CA ASN A 208 -22.01 -7.01 -13.32
C ASN A 208 -20.51 -7.13 -13.06
N PHE A 209 -19.99 -6.44 -12.04
CA PHE A 209 -18.61 -6.58 -11.60
C PHE A 209 -18.31 -8.02 -11.19
N ALA A 210 -19.19 -8.67 -10.42
CA ALA A 210 -18.99 -10.06 -10.02
C ALA A 210 -18.95 -11.02 -11.23
N GLN A 211 -19.77 -10.77 -12.25
CA GLN A 211 -19.76 -11.54 -13.50
C GLN A 211 -18.45 -11.32 -14.26
N ASP A 212 -18.04 -10.07 -14.47
CA ASP A 212 -16.78 -9.77 -15.15
C ASP A 212 -15.57 -10.30 -14.36
N VAL A 213 -15.61 -10.27 -13.03
CA VAL A 213 -14.57 -10.91 -12.20
C VAL A 213 -14.49 -12.40 -12.49
N ARG A 214 -15.61 -13.08 -12.70
CA ARG A 214 -15.62 -14.51 -13.03
C ARG A 214 -15.08 -14.79 -14.43
N ASP A 215 -15.46 -13.95 -15.39
CA ASP A 215 -15.34 -14.28 -16.81
C ASP A 215 -14.11 -13.61 -17.48
N LYS A 216 -13.61 -12.51 -16.92
CA LYS A 216 -12.61 -11.64 -17.55
C LYS A 216 -11.42 -11.28 -16.66
N TYR A 217 -11.47 -11.56 -15.35
CA TYR A 217 -10.43 -11.12 -14.42
C TYR A 217 -9.10 -11.83 -14.68
N ASN A 218 -8.06 -11.03 -14.88
CA ASN A 218 -6.69 -11.49 -15.02
C ASN A 218 -5.83 -10.82 -13.94
N ALA A 219 -5.44 -11.59 -12.91
CA ALA A 219 -4.58 -11.12 -11.84
C ALA A 219 -3.19 -10.72 -12.35
N ALA A 220 -2.64 -11.40 -13.35
CA ALA A 220 -1.33 -11.02 -13.87
C ALA A 220 -1.36 -9.59 -14.44
N GLU A 221 -2.36 -9.27 -15.26
CA GLU A 221 -2.53 -7.95 -15.89
C GLU A 221 -2.90 -6.86 -14.88
N GLU A 222 -3.82 -7.14 -13.95
CA GLU A 222 -4.28 -6.19 -12.92
C GLU A 222 -3.17 -5.74 -11.97
N TYR A 223 -2.16 -6.58 -11.75
CA TYR A 223 -1.07 -6.32 -10.83
C TYR A 223 0.27 -6.00 -11.53
N PHE A 224 0.34 -6.06 -12.87
CA PHE A 224 1.57 -5.91 -13.64
C PHE A 224 2.20 -4.51 -13.52
N GLN A 225 1.37 -3.46 -13.35
CA GLN A 225 1.83 -2.07 -13.49
C GLN A 225 2.18 -1.36 -12.16
N MET A 226 1.69 -1.84 -11.01
CA MET A 226 1.74 -1.04 -9.77
C MET A 226 2.86 -1.42 -8.79
N GLY A 227 3.62 -2.49 -9.04
CA GLY A 227 4.72 -2.94 -8.18
C GLY A 227 4.26 -3.50 -6.82
N ASP A 228 3.45 -2.73 -6.07
CA ASP A 228 2.67 -3.21 -4.91
C ASP A 228 1.33 -3.80 -5.33
N LYS A 229 1.05 -4.97 -4.79
CA LYS A 229 -0.25 -5.63 -4.95
C LYS A 229 -1.28 -5.11 -3.96
N LYS A 230 -0.85 -4.48 -2.86
CA LYS A 230 -1.76 -3.78 -1.93
C LYS A 230 -2.29 -2.47 -2.50
N PHE A 231 -1.53 -1.84 -3.41
CA PHE A 231 -1.89 -0.55 -4.03
C PHE A 231 -2.36 -0.69 -5.48
N SER A 232 -2.77 -1.88 -5.91
CA SER A 232 -3.39 -2.01 -7.23
C SER A 232 -4.69 -1.22 -7.30
N PHE A 233 -5.09 -0.79 -8.50
CA PHE A 233 -6.37 -0.10 -8.71
C PHE A 233 -7.54 -0.87 -8.08
N ILE A 234 -7.66 -2.17 -8.37
CA ILE A 234 -8.73 -3.00 -7.81
C ILE A 234 -8.66 -3.09 -6.28
N SER A 235 -7.47 -3.19 -5.67
CA SER A 235 -7.30 -3.23 -4.22
C SER A 235 -7.67 -1.90 -3.56
N ASN A 236 -7.24 -0.78 -4.16
CA ASN A 236 -7.57 0.57 -3.70
C ASN A 236 -9.08 0.80 -3.75
N GLU A 237 -9.72 0.52 -4.88
CA GLU A 237 -11.16 0.70 -5.02
C GLU A 237 -11.96 -0.20 -4.07
N ILE A 238 -11.56 -1.46 -3.88
CA ILE A 238 -12.22 -2.34 -2.89
C ILE A 238 -12.04 -1.81 -1.47
N ASN A 239 -10.88 -1.21 -1.15
CA ASN A 239 -10.69 -0.58 0.14
C ASN A 239 -11.57 0.67 0.32
N HIS A 240 -11.75 1.48 -0.73
CA HIS A 240 -12.70 2.61 -0.70
C HIS A 240 -14.14 2.13 -0.53
N ILE A 241 -14.54 1.10 -1.27
CA ILE A 241 -15.85 0.43 -1.11
C ILE A 241 -16.03 -0.02 0.34
N ARG A 242 -15.03 -0.70 0.92
CA ARG A 242 -15.05 -1.12 2.33
C ARG A 242 -15.27 0.08 3.26
N LEU A 243 -14.44 1.11 3.16
CA LEU A 243 -14.48 2.29 4.05
C LEU A 243 -15.84 2.98 3.97
N ALA A 244 -16.38 3.15 2.76
CA ALA A 244 -17.72 3.70 2.55
C ALA A 244 -18.83 2.96 3.32
N ARG A 245 -18.79 1.62 3.41
CA ARG A 245 -19.77 0.85 4.22
C ARG A 245 -19.57 1.08 5.72
N LEU A 246 -18.33 1.25 6.16
CA LEU A 246 -18.01 1.52 7.58
C LEU A 246 -18.43 2.94 7.97
N SER A 247 -18.14 3.94 7.13
CA SER A 247 -18.63 5.31 7.30
C SER A 247 -20.15 5.38 7.32
N PHE A 248 -20.84 4.66 6.43
CA PHE A 248 -22.29 4.59 6.44
C PHE A 248 -22.85 3.88 7.68
N SER A 249 -22.15 2.84 8.19
CA SER A 249 -22.48 2.21 9.47
C SER A 249 -22.39 3.19 10.64
N ASP A 250 -21.32 3.99 10.70
CA ASP A 250 -21.12 5.04 11.71
C ASP A 250 -22.18 6.14 11.57
N PHE A 251 -22.52 6.55 10.35
CA PHE A 251 -23.65 7.44 10.09
C PHE A 251 -24.93 6.88 10.69
N LEU A 252 -25.34 5.65 10.33
CA LEU A 252 -26.59 5.05 10.83
C LEU A 252 -26.61 4.98 12.37
N LYS A 253 -25.48 4.63 13.01
CA LYS A 253 -25.35 4.56 14.47
C LYS A 253 -25.55 5.92 15.13
N ASN A 254 -24.87 6.95 14.63
CA ASN A 254 -24.97 8.31 15.18
C ASN A 254 -26.36 8.91 14.91
N PHE A 255 -26.90 8.66 13.72
CA PHE A 255 -28.23 9.10 13.32
C PHE A 255 -29.32 8.44 14.17
N ALA A 256 -29.20 7.13 14.44
CA ALA A 256 -30.08 6.39 15.36
C ALA A 256 -30.10 7.03 16.75
N THR A 257 -28.92 7.39 17.26
CA THR A 257 -28.76 8.05 18.57
C THR A 257 -29.43 9.43 18.57
N LYS A 258 -29.12 10.26 17.56
CA LYS A 258 -29.62 11.64 17.47
C LYS A 258 -31.14 11.72 17.37
N TYR A 259 -31.73 10.88 16.51
CA TYR A 259 -33.18 10.90 16.25
C TYR A 259 -33.95 9.85 17.06
N LYS A 260 -33.29 9.09 17.94
CA LYS A 260 -33.87 8.04 18.80
C LYS A 260 -34.60 6.94 18.01
N VAL A 261 -34.04 6.54 16.87
CA VAL A 261 -34.60 5.51 15.98
C VAL A 261 -33.83 4.20 16.19
N ASN A 262 -34.26 3.39 17.17
CA ASN A 262 -33.52 2.19 17.58
C ASN A 262 -33.34 1.14 16.48
N SER A 263 -34.28 1.03 15.54
CA SER A 263 -34.21 0.10 14.41
C SER A 263 -33.01 0.35 13.49
N LEU A 264 -32.50 1.59 13.41
CA LEU A 264 -31.31 1.92 12.63
C LEU A 264 -30.03 1.28 13.17
N TYR A 265 -29.95 0.94 14.48
CA TYR A 265 -28.78 0.25 15.03
C TYR A 265 -28.57 -1.13 14.42
N GLU A 266 -29.65 -1.85 14.09
CA GLU A 266 -29.53 -3.18 13.48
C GLU A 266 -29.00 -3.08 12.05
N TYR A 267 -29.44 -2.08 11.29
CA TYR A 267 -28.88 -1.80 9.96
C TYR A 267 -27.43 -1.31 10.04
N SER A 268 -27.08 -0.48 11.03
CA SER A 268 -25.70 -0.10 11.30
C SER A 268 -24.80 -1.32 11.53
N LYS A 269 -25.21 -2.27 12.39
CA LYS A 269 -24.46 -3.52 12.62
C LYS A 269 -24.30 -4.35 11.35
N ARG A 270 -25.35 -4.50 10.55
CA ARG A 270 -25.28 -5.21 9.26
C ARG A 270 -24.28 -4.54 8.31
N MET A 271 -24.29 -3.22 8.22
CA MET A 271 -23.33 -2.46 7.41
C MET A 271 -21.89 -2.63 7.87
N LEU A 272 -21.65 -2.66 9.18
CA LEU A 272 -20.33 -2.95 9.75
C LEU A 272 -19.83 -4.34 9.33
N GLU A 273 -20.70 -5.36 9.38
CA GLU A 273 -20.36 -6.72 8.94
C GLU A 273 -20.10 -6.81 7.43
N LEU A 274 -20.86 -6.06 6.62
CA LEU A 274 -20.68 -5.98 5.17
C LEU A 274 -19.35 -5.32 4.81
N GLY A 275 -19.01 -4.19 5.44
CA GLY A 275 -17.70 -3.56 5.30
C GLY A 275 -16.55 -4.53 5.64
N LYS A 276 -16.62 -5.22 6.78
CA LYS A 276 -15.62 -6.25 7.13
C LYS A 276 -15.54 -7.39 6.10
N SER A 277 -16.64 -7.75 5.47
CA SER A 277 -16.66 -8.79 4.44
C SER A 277 -15.95 -8.36 3.15
N TRP A 278 -16.03 -7.07 2.79
CA TRP A 278 -15.27 -6.51 1.66
C TRP A 278 -13.76 -6.53 1.87
N TYR A 279 -13.28 -6.42 3.12
CA TYR A 279 -11.86 -6.62 3.44
C TYR A 279 -11.40 -8.02 3.02
N ASN A 280 -12.20 -9.05 3.28
CA ASN A 280 -11.88 -10.42 2.89
C ASN A 280 -11.82 -10.59 1.37
N ILE A 281 -12.68 -9.91 0.63
CA ILE A 281 -12.64 -9.87 -0.84
C ILE A 281 -11.32 -9.26 -1.30
N ASN A 282 -10.88 -8.14 -0.71
CA ASN A 282 -9.58 -7.54 -1.05
C ASN A 282 -8.43 -8.53 -0.83
N ILE A 283 -8.42 -9.21 0.32
CA ILE A 283 -7.43 -10.25 0.61
C ILE A 283 -7.47 -11.39 -0.41
N MET A 284 -8.64 -11.74 -0.94
CA MET A 284 -8.75 -12.76 -1.99
C MET A 284 -8.18 -12.30 -3.32
N PHE A 285 -8.44 -11.05 -3.75
CA PHE A 285 -7.80 -10.46 -4.93
C PHE A 285 -6.28 -10.32 -4.76
N ILE A 286 -5.82 -9.92 -3.58
CA ILE A 286 -4.38 -9.92 -3.28
C ILE A 286 -3.82 -11.35 -3.36
N LYS A 287 -4.56 -12.38 -2.91
CA LYS A 287 -4.11 -13.78 -3.01
C LYS A 287 -4.02 -14.31 -4.43
N THR A 288 -4.93 -13.95 -5.35
CA THR A 288 -4.85 -14.37 -6.76
C THR A 288 -3.53 -13.92 -7.37
N SER A 289 -3.04 -12.75 -6.96
CA SER A 289 -1.77 -12.22 -7.44
C SER A 289 -0.53 -12.98 -6.92
N TYR A 290 -0.59 -13.61 -5.75
CA TYR A 290 0.53 -14.35 -5.14
C TYR A 290 0.52 -15.84 -5.50
N MET A 291 -0.66 -16.43 -5.63
CA MET A 291 -0.83 -17.87 -5.90
C MET A 291 -1.00 -18.19 -7.39
N GLY A 292 -0.99 -17.16 -8.25
CA GLY A 292 -1.46 -17.26 -9.63
C GLY A 292 -2.98 -17.33 -9.70
N GLU A 293 -3.52 -17.07 -10.90
CA GLU A 293 -4.96 -17.22 -11.16
C GLU A 293 -5.39 -18.66 -10.95
N LYS A 294 -6.26 -18.87 -9.97
CA LYS A 294 -6.92 -20.15 -9.74
C LYS A 294 -8.40 -19.96 -9.97
N ASP A 295 -8.96 -20.64 -10.97
CA ASP A 295 -10.38 -20.57 -11.32
C ASP A 295 -11.31 -20.72 -10.12
N LEU A 296 -10.97 -21.61 -9.18
CA LEU A 296 -11.75 -21.82 -7.96
C LEU A 296 -11.75 -20.58 -7.04
N LEU A 297 -10.63 -19.89 -6.94
CA LEU A 297 -10.53 -18.66 -6.14
C LEU A 297 -11.29 -17.53 -6.83
N ILE A 298 -11.15 -17.35 -8.14
CA ILE A 298 -11.88 -16.35 -8.94
C ILE A 298 -13.40 -16.57 -8.84
N LYS A 299 -13.87 -17.81 -9.03
CA LYS A 299 -15.28 -18.19 -8.83
C LYS A 299 -15.76 -17.91 -7.40
N ARG A 300 -14.90 -18.12 -6.40
CA ARG A 300 -15.22 -17.81 -5.00
C ARG A 300 -15.33 -16.30 -4.77
N ILE A 301 -14.44 -15.49 -5.36
CA ILE A 301 -14.51 -14.02 -5.28
C ILE A 301 -15.84 -13.55 -5.88
N SER A 302 -16.13 -13.94 -7.12
CA SER A 302 -17.37 -13.61 -7.82
C SER A 302 -18.61 -13.98 -7.01
N LYS A 303 -18.69 -15.22 -6.52
CA LYS A 303 -19.80 -15.67 -5.67
C LYS A 303 -19.93 -14.84 -4.39
N THR A 304 -18.81 -14.51 -3.75
CA THR A 304 -18.82 -13.72 -2.51
C THR A 304 -19.35 -12.31 -2.78
N ILE A 305 -18.98 -11.68 -3.90
CA ILE A 305 -19.49 -10.36 -4.29
C ILE A 305 -21.01 -10.42 -4.52
N LEU A 306 -21.51 -11.45 -5.23
CA LEU A 306 -22.96 -11.63 -5.43
C LEU A 306 -23.71 -11.80 -4.11
N ASP A 307 -23.18 -12.61 -3.19
CA ASP A 307 -23.77 -12.80 -1.86
C ASP A 307 -23.79 -11.49 -1.05
N LEU A 308 -22.77 -10.63 -1.21
CA LEU A 308 -22.75 -9.31 -0.58
C LEU A 308 -23.73 -8.33 -1.24
N ALA A 309 -23.84 -8.33 -2.57
CA ALA A 309 -24.79 -7.50 -3.30
C ALA A 309 -26.22 -7.73 -2.82
N GLU A 310 -26.62 -8.99 -2.66
CA GLU A 310 -27.95 -9.32 -2.18
C GLU A 310 -28.16 -8.88 -0.71
N LYS A 311 -27.15 -9.02 0.15
CA LYS A 311 -27.25 -8.56 1.53
C LYS A 311 -27.33 -7.03 1.64
N GLU A 312 -26.54 -6.29 0.86
CA GLU A 312 -26.57 -4.83 0.80
C GLU A 312 -27.93 -4.34 0.26
N LYS A 313 -28.45 -4.97 -0.79
CA LYS A 313 -29.81 -4.71 -1.30
C LYS A 313 -30.88 -4.92 -0.22
N ASN A 314 -30.76 -5.98 0.58
CA ASN A 314 -31.67 -6.22 1.71
C ASN A 314 -31.59 -5.14 2.80
N VAL A 315 -30.39 -4.60 3.06
CA VAL A 315 -30.26 -3.43 3.93
C VAL A 315 -30.96 -2.22 3.33
N ALA A 316 -30.74 -1.93 2.04
CA ALA A 316 -31.35 -0.78 1.37
C ALA A 316 -32.88 -0.86 1.36
N MET A 317 -33.45 -2.03 1.01
CA MET A 317 -34.91 -2.24 1.07
C MET A 317 -35.46 -2.09 2.50
N GLY A 318 -34.73 -2.57 3.50
CA GLY A 318 -35.12 -2.44 4.90
C GLY A 318 -35.10 -0.99 5.40
N LEU A 319 -34.08 -0.21 5.00
CA LEU A 319 -33.99 1.22 5.27
C LEU A 319 -35.12 2.00 4.58
N LEU A 320 -35.47 1.64 3.34
CA LEU A 320 -36.59 2.26 2.60
C LEU A 320 -37.94 2.02 3.28
N ARG A 321 -38.22 0.78 3.71
CA ARG A 321 -39.46 0.48 4.46
C ARG A 321 -39.50 1.24 5.78
N LEU A 322 -38.38 1.28 6.49
CA LEU A 322 -38.29 1.98 7.78
C LEU A 322 -38.56 3.48 7.62
N SER A 323 -38.08 4.11 6.55
CA SER A 323 -38.33 5.53 6.31
C SER A 323 -39.78 5.83 5.88
N GLU A 324 -40.51 4.83 5.40
CA GLU A 324 -41.92 4.92 5.01
C GLU A 324 -42.90 4.63 6.16
N GLY A 325 -42.38 4.31 7.36
CA GLY A 325 -43.17 4.11 8.57
C GLY A 325 -43.59 2.65 8.82
N ASP A 326 -43.08 1.70 8.04
CA ASP A 326 -43.35 0.27 8.26
C ASP A 326 -42.59 -0.22 9.50
N THR A 327 -43.34 -0.61 10.54
CA THR A 327 -42.82 -1.31 11.72
C THR A 327 -42.80 -2.81 11.43
N VAL A 328 -41.76 -3.28 10.75
CA VAL A 328 -41.58 -4.73 10.59
C VAL A 328 -41.05 -5.31 11.89
N GLU A 329 -41.86 -6.12 12.58
CA GLU A 329 -41.34 -7.10 13.54
C GLU A 329 -40.34 -8.00 12.79
N LEU A 330 -39.11 -8.05 13.28
CA LEU A 330 -37.98 -8.77 12.69
C LEU A 330 -38.15 -10.30 12.79
N GLU A 331 -39.26 -10.85 12.31
CA GLU A 331 -39.44 -12.28 12.17
C GLU A 331 -38.91 -12.78 10.82
N ASN A 332 -37.81 -13.54 10.89
CA ASN A 332 -37.46 -14.65 10.01
C ASN A 332 -37.66 -14.44 8.50
N LEU A 333 -36.86 -13.57 7.89
CA LEU A 333 -36.32 -13.90 6.57
C LEU A 333 -35.21 -14.92 6.79
N GLU A 334 -35.59 -16.19 6.90
CA GLU A 334 -34.67 -17.31 6.91
C GLU A 334 -33.73 -17.17 5.71
N ILE A 335 -32.43 -17.04 6.00
CA ILE A 335 -31.37 -17.38 5.06
C ILE A 335 -31.66 -18.83 4.64
N GLU A 336 -32.13 -19.04 3.40
CA GLU A 336 -32.29 -20.38 2.85
C GLU A 336 -30.99 -21.15 3.08
N LYS A 337 -31.09 -22.16 3.93
CA LYS A 337 -30.02 -23.09 4.30
C LYS A 337 -29.65 -23.93 3.08
N ASN A 338 -28.82 -23.39 2.19
CA ASN A 338 -27.99 -24.23 1.35
C ASN A 338 -26.85 -24.79 2.21
N ARG A 339 -27.13 -25.97 2.77
CA ARG A 339 -26.20 -26.80 3.56
C ARG A 339 -24.93 -27.08 2.76
N TYR A 340 -23.85 -26.36 3.08
CA TYR A 340 -22.51 -26.92 2.99
C TYR A 340 -21.82 -26.72 4.33
N LYS A 341 -21.55 -27.85 5.01
CA LYS A 341 -20.91 -27.92 6.32
C LYS A 341 -19.56 -27.22 6.28
N TYR A 342 -19.47 -26.05 6.93
CA TYR A 342 -18.20 -25.49 7.39
C TYR A 342 -18.29 -25.36 8.91
N ARG A 343 -17.33 -25.96 9.62
CA ARG A 343 -17.28 -25.96 11.08
C ARG A 343 -17.04 -24.53 11.56
N ALA A 344 -17.99 -23.99 12.32
CA ALA A 344 -17.87 -22.71 13.00
C ALA A 344 -16.89 -22.80 14.17
N GLY A 345 -15.92 -21.90 14.21
CA GLY A 345 -15.21 -21.47 15.41
C GLY A 345 -15.72 -20.08 15.81
N LYS A 346 -15.97 -19.88 17.11
CA LYS A 346 -16.73 -18.78 17.73
C LYS A 346 -16.16 -17.36 17.54
N LYS A 347 -17.07 -16.38 17.71
CA LYS A 347 -16.90 -14.91 17.84
C LYS A 347 -16.01 -14.49 19.01
N ASN A 348 -15.56 -13.21 18.93
CA ASN A 348 -14.82 -12.34 19.86
C ASN A 348 -13.35 -12.18 19.42
N ASP A 349 -12.76 -11.01 19.16
CA ASP A 349 -13.10 -9.62 19.50
C ASP A 349 -12.63 -8.64 18.42
N LEU A 350 -13.26 -7.48 18.43
CA LEU A 350 -12.97 -6.28 17.66
C LEU A 350 -11.77 -5.56 18.31
N PHE A 351 -10.68 -5.28 17.58
CA PHE A 351 -9.88 -4.03 17.68
C PHE A 351 -8.78 -3.99 16.60
N CYS A 352 -8.60 -2.80 16.04
CA CYS A 352 -7.71 -2.44 14.94
C CYS A 352 -6.35 -1.91 15.46
N LEU A 353 -5.28 -1.99 14.65
CA LEU A 353 -4.39 -0.86 14.23
C LEU A 353 -3.08 -1.37 13.58
N CYS A 354 -2.80 -0.83 12.38
CA CYS A 354 -1.58 -0.86 11.55
C CYS A 354 -1.14 -2.19 10.84
N SER A 355 -1.28 -2.22 9.50
CA SER A 355 -1.23 -3.42 8.62
C SER A 355 0.15 -3.98 8.25
N GLU A 356 1.24 -3.47 8.80
CA GLU A 356 2.60 -4.01 8.54
C GLU A 356 3.23 -4.62 9.79
N CYS A 357 2.99 -4.06 10.99
CA CYS A 357 3.46 -4.67 12.25
C CYS A 357 2.68 -5.92 12.66
N GLN A 358 1.43 -6.09 12.21
CA GLN A 358 0.56 -7.20 12.65
C GLN A 358 0.85 -8.54 11.97
N GLN A 359 1.45 -8.59 10.78
CA GLN A 359 1.66 -9.89 10.11
C GLN A 359 2.70 -10.76 10.81
N ASP A 360 3.81 -10.17 11.24
CA ASP A 360 4.89 -10.92 11.90
C ASP A 360 4.53 -11.29 13.34
N VAL A 361 3.90 -10.36 14.08
CA VAL A 361 3.38 -10.63 15.43
C VAL A 361 2.33 -11.73 15.36
N MET A 362 1.40 -11.71 14.40
CA MET A 362 0.36 -12.73 14.26
C MET A 362 0.92 -14.13 13.90
N ILE A 363 2.06 -14.20 13.20
CA ILE A 363 2.75 -15.47 12.93
C ILE A 363 3.40 -16.00 14.22
N ILE A 364 4.03 -15.13 15.01
CA ILE A 364 4.63 -15.49 16.31
C ILE A 364 3.53 -15.89 17.28
N GLU A 365 2.45 -15.11 17.40
CA GLU A 365 1.28 -15.41 18.23
C GLU A 365 0.68 -16.77 17.91
N LYS A 366 0.56 -17.12 16.62
CA LYS A 366 0.03 -18.43 16.23
C LYS A 366 0.93 -19.58 16.72
N LYS A 367 2.25 -19.47 16.56
CA LYS A 367 3.21 -20.47 17.03
C LYS A 367 3.20 -20.57 18.56
N LEU A 368 3.12 -19.43 19.25
CA LEU A 368 3.01 -19.39 20.70
C LEU A 368 1.68 -20.00 21.18
N ILE A 369 0.55 -19.75 20.52
CA ILE A 369 -0.72 -20.41 20.84
C ILE A 369 -0.59 -21.93 20.74
N ASP A 370 0.04 -22.44 19.67
CA ASP A 370 0.20 -23.89 19.48
C ASP A 370 1.03 -24.50 20.64
N ILE A 371 2.11 -23.84 21.05
CA ILE A 371 2.92 -24.25 22.21
C ILE A 371 2.09 -24.15 23.50
N TRP A 372 1.32 -23.09 23.71
CA TRP A 372 0.53 -22.90 24.93
C TRP A 372 -0.59 -23.92 25.08
N GLN A 373 -1.22 -24.30 23.97
CA GLN A 373 -2.20 -25.37 23.95
C GLN A 373 -1.59 -26.71 24.31
N GLU A 374 -0.38 -26.99 23.80
CA GLU A 374 0.35 -28.23 24.11
C GLU A 374 0.76 -28.27 25.58
N VAL A 375 1.40 -27.21 26.09
CA VAL A 375 1.98 -27.18 27.44
C VAL A 375 0.93 -27.10 28.55
N LEU A 376 -0.19 -26.40 28.31
CA LEU A 376 -1.28 -26.30 29.29
C LEU A 376 -2.37 -27.37 29.08
N GLU A 377 -2.19 -28.27 28.09
CA GLU A 377 -3.16 -29.29 27.69
C GLU A 377 -4.57 -28.74 27.42
N ARG A 378 -4.64 -27.58 26.76
CA ARG A 378 -5.91 -26.88 26.47
C ARG A 378 -6.26 -26.93 25.00
N LYS A 379 -7.55 -27.10 24.70
CA LYS A 379 -8.10 -27.11 23.34
C LYS A 379 -8.07 -25.73 22.66
N ALA A 380 -7.99 -24.65 23.44
CA ALA A 380 -7.94 -23.28 22.97
C ALA A 380 -7.28 -22.40 24.03
N VAL A 381 -6.51 -21.42 23.55
CA VAL A 381 -5.85 -20.38 24.33
C VAL A 381 -6.01 -19.08 23.55
N GLY A 382 -6.53 -18.03 24.19
CA GLY A 382 -6.67 -16.69 23.62
C GLY A 382 -5.37 -15.89 23.72
N VAL A 383 -5.12 -14.99 22.77
CA VAL A 383 -3.87 -14.22 22.70
C VAL A 383 -3.62 -13.30 23.91
N ASN A 384 -4.70 -12.89 24.58
CA ASN A 384 -4.67 -11.98 25.73
C ASN A 384 -4.90 -12.70 27.07
N GLU A 385 -5.05 -14.03 27.06
CA GLU A 385 -5.22 -14.79 28.29
C GLU A 385 -3.88 -14.94 29.01
N ASN A 386 -3.90 -14.78 30.34
CA ASN A 386 -2.70 -14.84 31.15
C ASN A 386 -2.28 -16.28 31.44
N PHE A 387 -1.03 -16.64 31.15
CA PHE A 387 -0.46 -17.98 31.33
C PHE A 387 -0.74 -18.58 32.72
N PHE A 388 -0.59 -17.77 33.77
CA PHE A 388 -0.77 -18.21 35.16
C PHE A 388 -2.24 -18.39 35.52
N GLU A 389 -3.12 -17.53 34.98
CA GLU A 389 -4.58 -17.66 35.16
C GLU A 389 -5.15 -18.88 34.43
N LEU A 390 -4.46 -19.34 33.37
CA LEU A 390 -4.80 -20.58 32.65
C LEU A 390 -4.31 -21.85 33.35
N GLY A 391 -3.69 -21.74 34.53
CA GLY A 391 -3.18 -22.87 35.32
C GLY A 391 -1.69 -23.14 35.15
N GLY A 392 -0.95 -22.24 34.48
CA GLY A 392 0.50 -22.30 34.36
C GLY A 392 1.18 -22.20 35.73
N ASN A 393 2.10 -23.12 36.01
CA ASN A 393 2.96 -23.14 37.19
C ASN A 393 4.44 -23.23 36.78
N SER A 394 5.35 -23.25 37.76
CA SER A 394 6.79 -23.26 37.53
C SER A 394 7.28 -24.41 36.63
N LEU A 395 6.66 -25.59 36.70
CA LEU A 395 7.04 -26.73 35.86
C LEU A 395 6.63 -26.50 34.40
N THR A 396 5.37 -26.12 34.17
CA THR A 396 4.87 -25.80 32.82
C THR A 396 5.56 -24.58 32.22
N LEU A 397 6.03 -23.64 33.05
CA LEU A 397 6.74 -22.45 32.60
C LEU A 397 8.14 -22.79 32.05
N VAL A 398 8.85 -23.73 32.68
CA VAL A 398 10.13 -24.23 32.15
C VAL A 398 9.91 -25.01 30.84
N MET A 399 8.85 -25.82 30.76
CA MET A 399 8.49 -26.53 29.52
C MET A 399 8.11 -25.56 28.40
N MET A 400 7.39 -24.49 28.73
CA MET A 400 7.05 -23.41 27.82
C MET A 400 8.29 -22.73 27.27
N HIS A 401 9.19 -22.31 28.16
CA HIS A 401 10.44 -21.63 27.79
C HIS A 401 11.26 -22.47 26.82
N ASN A 402 11.52 -23.74 27.13
CA ASN A 402 12.31 -24.63 26.26
C ASN A 402 11.72 -24.75 24.84
N LYS A 403 10.39 -24.89 24.73
CA LYS A 403 9.72 -25.00 23.42
C LYS A 403 9.74 -23.69 22.63
N ILE A 404 9.69 -22.55 23.30
CA ILE A 404 9.80 -21.25 22.64
C ILE A 404 11.25 -20.99 22.22
N ASP A 405 12.22 -21.34 23.06
CA ASP A 405 13.65 -21.19 22.77
C ASP A 405 14.09 -22.07 21.59
N GLU A 406 13.52 -23.27 21.42
CA GLU A 406 13.73 -24.09 20.20
C GLU A 406 13.29 -23.37 18.90
N LEU A 407 12.22 -22.57 18.95
CA LEU A 407 11.73 -21.82 17.80
C LEU A 407 12.40 -20.45 17.65
N TYR A 408 12.88 -19.89 18.75
CA TYR A 408 13.45 -18.55 18.85
C TYR A 408 14.70 -18.56 19.76
N PRO A 409 15.82 -19.15 19.31
CA PRO A 409 16.99 -19.36 20.16
C PRO A 409 17.57 -18.05 20.69
N ASP A 410 17.87 -18.00 21.99
CA ASP A 410 18.47 -16.86 22.68
C ASP A 410 17.62 -15.57 22.62
N LYS A 411 16.31 -15.67 22.38
CA LYS A 411 15.42 -14.51 22.26
C LYS A 411 14.67 -14.15 23.53
N ILE A 412 14.47 -15.11 24.43
CA ILE A 412 13.72 -14.92 25.67
C ILE A 412 14.37 -15.67 26.84
N ASP A 413 14.36 -15.04 28.00
CA ASP A 413 14.68 -15.70 29.27
C ASP A 413 13.40 -16.23 29.93
N VAL A 414 13.54 -17.19 30.84
CA VAL A 414 12.43 -17.73 31.63
C VAL A 414 11.67 -16.62 32.39
N THR A 415 12.38 -15.56 32.81
CA THR A 415 11.82 -14.38 33.47
C THR A 415 10.93 -13.53 32.56
N ASP A 416 11.13 -13.58 31.24
CA ASP A 416 10.35 -12.80 30.29
C ASP A 416 8.91 -13.32 30.18
N ILE A 417 8.70 -14.63 30.38
CA ILE A 417 7.35 -15.22 30.42
C ILE A 417 6.56 -14.72 31.65
N PHE A 418 7.25 -14.35 32.73
CA PHE A 418 6.60 -13.68 33.87
C PHE A 418 6.25 -12.23 33.57
N ALA A 419 7.14 -11.49 32.91
CA ALA A 419 6.94 -10.08 32.58
C ALA A 419 5.89 -9.87 31.48
N TYR A 420 5.81 -10.82 30.53
CA TYR A 420 4.89 -10.80 29.39
C TYR A 420 3.99 -12.05 29.41
N PRO A 421 3.07 -12.15 30.38
CA PRO A 421 2.37 -13.39 30.67
C PRO A 421 1.20 -13.68 29.71
N THR A 422 1.13 -13.02 28.55
CA THR A 422 0.12 -13.29 27.51
C THR A 422 0.81 -13.53 26.18
N VAL A 423 0.19 -14.33 25.31
CA VAL A 423 0.77 -14.64 23.98
C VAL A 423 1.04 -13.37 23.17
N SER A 424 0.12 -12.40 23.20
CA SER A 424 0.27 -11.17 22.44
C SER A 424 1.48 -10.34 22.91
N LYS A 425 1.65 -10.18 24.23
CA LYS A 425 2.77 -9.43 24.81
C LYS A 425 4.11 -10.13 24.57
N LEU A 426 4.14 -11.46 24.69
CA LEU A 426 5.35 -12.24 24.46
C LEU A 426 5.74 -12.25 22.97
N ALA A 427 4.78 -12.31 22.06
CA ALA A 427 5.01 -12.21 20.62
C ALA A 427 5.60 -10.85 20.23
N GLU A 428 5.09 -9.78 20.81
CA GLU A 428 5.60 -8.42 20.61
C GLU A 428 7.03 -8.27 21.15
N TYR A 429 7.32 -8.84 22.33
CA TYR A 429 8.67 -8.84 22.90
C TYR A 429 9.67 -9.57 22.00
N ILE A 430 9.38 -10.80 21.57
CA ILE A 430 10.24 -11.60 20.68
C ILE A 430 10.56 -10.84 19.38
N LYS A 431 9.55 -10.17 18.80
CA LYS A 431 9.74 -9.33 17.61
C LYS A 431 10.72 -8.18 17.87
N ASN A 432 10.55 -7.47 18.98
CA ASN A 432 11.38 -6.31 19.31
C ASN A 432 12.84 -6.69 19.63
N THR A 433 13.09 -7.89 20.17
CA THR A 433 14.44 -8.44 20.35
C THR A 433 15.10 -8.80 19.01
N ASP A 434 14.29 -9.12 17.99
CA ASP A 434 14.72 -9.36 16.62
C ASP A 434 15.18 -8.09 15.89
N GLU A 435 14.55 -6.96 16.19
CA GLU A 435 14.92 -5.65 15.64
C GLU A 435 16.21 -5.09 16.30
N LYS A 436 16.43 -5.35 17.59
CA LYS A 436 17.66 -4.94 18.32
C LYS A 436 18.92 -5.70 17.91
N ASN A 437 18.81 -7.00 17.58
CA ASN A 437 19.95 -7.81 17.16
C ASN A 437 20.32 -7.63 15.68
N LYS A 438 19.44 -7.02 14.86
CA LYS A 438 19.69 -6.75 13.43
C LYS A 438 20.48 -5.46 13.15
N THR A 439 20.68 -4.59 14.15
CA THR A 439 21.37 -3.31 13.98
C THR A 439 22.91 -3.43 13.91
N ILE A 440 23.50 -4.62 14.15
CA ILE A 440 24.95 -4.77 14.37
C ILE A 440 25.80 -5.13 13.13
N ASN A 441 25.27 -5.41 11.92
CA ASN A 441 26.13 -5.72 10.74
C ASN A 441 25.67 -5.11 9.39
N SER A 442 25.56 -3.77 9.30
CA SER A 442 25.06 -3.07 8.11
C SER A 442 26.11 -2.67 7.05
N LEU A 443 27.42 -2.83 7.34
CA LEU A 443 28.51 -2.50 6.41
C LEU A 443 28.87 -3.62 5.42
N SER A 444 28.57 -4.87 5.75
CA SER A 444 28.88 -6.05 4.92
C SER A 444 28.04 -6.16 3.65
N THR A 445 27.02 -5.31 3.48
CA THR A 445 26.09 -5.34 2.34
C THR A 445 26.41 -4.31 1.25
N LEU A 446 27.52 -3.57 1.36
CA LEU A 446 27.94 -2.55 0.39
C LEU A 446 29.19 -3.00 -0.37
N MET A 447 29.25 -2.67 -1.67
CA MET A 447 30.39 -3.02 -2.52
C MET A 447 31.52 -2.01 -2.36
N GLU A 448 32.74 -2.48 -2.14
CA GLU A 448 33.94 -1.64 -2.18
C GLU A 448 34.36 -1.39 -3.63
N LEU A 449 34.52 -0.12 -4.02
CA LEU A 449 34.95 0.28 -5.35
C LEU A 449 36.32 0.98 -5.29
N PRO A 450 37.06 1.07 -6.43
CA PRO A 450 38.29 1.85 -6.50
C PRO A 450 38.07 3.32 -6.06
N LYS A 451 39.07 3.90 -5.39
CA LYS A 451 38.95 5.23 -4.75
C LYS A 451 38.55 6.35 -5.73
N ASP A 452 38.99 6.25 -6.97
CA ASP A 452 38.68 7.20 -8.04
C ASP A 452 37.19 7.23 -8.45
N PHE A 453 36.36 6.29 -8.00
CA PHE A 453 34.90 6.39 -8.07
C PHE A 453 34.33 7.42 -7.08
N PHE A 454 35.10 7.86 -6.09
CA PHE A 454 34.67 8.79 -5.02
C PHE A 454 35.43 10.13 -5.05
N GLU A 455 36.39 10.29 -5.96
CA GLU A 455 37.16 11.52 -6.18
C GLU A 455 36.46 12.46 -7.19
N ASP A 456 36.74 13.77 -7.11
CA ASP A 456 36.20 14.82 -8.00
C ASP A 456 34.66 14.88 -8.10
N VAL A 457 33.97 14.56 -7.01
CA VAL A 457 32.51 14.64 -6.91
C VAL A 457 32.11 16.09 -6.59
N ILE A 458 31.43 16.76 -7.52
CA ILE A 458 30.95 18.14 -7.36
C ILE A 458 29.41 18.11 -7.32
N GLU A 459 28.83 18.46 -6.16
CA GLU A 459 27.40 18.56 -5.80
C GLU A 459 26.56 17.26 -5.75
N GLU A 460 25.52 17.27 -4.90
CA GLU A 460 24.50 16.22 -4.71
C GLU A 460 23.52 16.08 -5.90
N LYS A 461 24.02 16.17 -7.14
CA LYS A 461 23.19 16.05 -8.34
C LYS A 461 23.07 14.59 -8.77
N ILE A 462 21.83 14.17 -9.04
CA ILE A 462 21.54 12.87 -9.64
C ILE A 462 21.97 12.90 -11.11
N HIS A 463 22.76 11.90 -11.51
CA HIS A 463 23.19 11.70 -12.89
C HIS A 463 22.52 10.49 -13.51
N ILE A 464 22.21 10.58 -14.81
CA ILE A 464 21.56 9.53 -15.58
C ILE A 464 22.28 9.37 -16.92
N PHE A 465 22.64 8.14 -17.27
CA PHE A 465 23.00 7.76 -18.64
C PHE A 465 22.03 6.70 -19.16
N SER A 466 21.72 6.75 -20.45
CA SER A 466 20.87 5.77 -21.11
C SER A 466 21.44 5.33 -22.45
N SER A 467 21.12 4.10 -22.84
CA SER A 467 21.47 3.54 -24.14
C SER A 467 20.47 2.46 -24.53
N ASN A 468 20.46 2.05 -25.80
CA ASN A 468 19.59 1.01 -26.31
C ASN A 468 20.42 -0.14 -26.87
N ILE A 469 19.98 -1.37 -26.60
CA ILE A 469 20.43 -2.58 -27.28
C ILE A 469 19.53 -2.81 -28.48
N GLU A 470 20.14 -2.86 -29.67
CA GLU A 470 19.43 -3.03 -30.93
C GLU A 470 18.67 -4.37 -31.00
N LEU A 471 17.67 -4.43 -31.87
CA LEU A 471 16.76 -5.57 -31.99
C LEU A 471 17.49 -6.89 -32.31
N GLU A 472 18.52 -6.85 -33.17
CA GLU A 472 19.29 -8.05 -33.53
C GLU A 472 20.11 -8.60 -32.36
N ALA A 473 20.76 -7.73 -31.59
CA ALA A 473 21.45 -8.13 -30.36
C ALA A 473 20.44 -8.67 -29.32
N SER A 474 19.28 -8.05 -29.21
CA SER A 474 18.20 -8.48 -28.30
C SER A 474 17.68 -9.88 -28.62
N LYS A 475 17.49 -10.20 -29.91
CA LYS A 475 17.13 -11.56 -30.36
C LYS A 475 18.17 -12.60 -29.94
N LYS A 476 19.46 -12.26 -30.00
CA LYS A 476 20.54 -13.17 -29.59
C LYS A 476 20.57 -13.38 -28.08
N ILE A 477 20.31 -12.34 -27.28
CA ILE A 477 20.15 -12.48 -25.82
C ILE A 477 19.00 -13.44 -25.48
N LYS A 478 17.86 -13.31 -26.17
CA LYS A 478 16.73 -14.26 -26.02
C LYS A 478 17.11 -15.69 -26.40
N LYS A 479 17.93 -15.88 -27.45
CA LYS A 479 18.46 -17.21 -27.80
C LYS A 479 19.35 -17.80 -26.71
N ILE A 480 20.20 -16.98 -26.08
CA ILE A 480 21.04 -17.40 -24.94
C ILE A 480 20.16 -17.80 -23.76
N SER A 481 19.17 -16.98 -23.41
CA SER A 481 18.19 -17.26 -22.35
C SER A 481 17.52 -18.62 -22.57
N ASN A 482 17.01 -18.88 -23.77
CA ASN A 482 16.40 -20.17 -24.12
C ASN A 482 17.40 -21.34 -24.09
N LYS A 483 18.62 -21.14 -24.59
CA LYS A 483 19.65 -22.20 -24.65
C LYS A 483 20.07 -22.69 -23.26
N TYR A 484 20.20 -21.78 -22.30
CA TYR A 484 20.64 -22.10 -20.95
C TYR A 484 19.47 -22.27 -19.96
N ASN A 485 18.22 -22.07 -20.42
CA ASN A 485 17.00 -22.12 -19.61
C ASN A 485 17.06 -21.18 -18.40
N VAL A 486 17.42 -19.92 -18.64
CA VAL A 486 17.58 -18.86 -17.64
C VAL A 486 16.83 -17.61 -18.06
N LYS A 487 16.48 -16.73 -17.12
CA LYS A 487 15.81 -15.45 -17.44
C LYS A 487 16.75 -14.50 -18.17
N VAL A 488 16.19 -13.64 -19.02
CA VAL A 488 16.96 -12.59 -19.70
C VAL A 488 17.58 -11.61 -18.70
N SER A 489 16.87 -11.28 -17.61
CA SER A 489 17.39 -10.42 -16.54
C SER A 489 18.60 -11.04 -15.83
N SER A 490 18.64 -12.36 -15.66
CA SER A 490 19.79 -13.08 -15.10
C SER A 490 21.04 -12.93 -15.96
N ILE A 491 20.90 -12.90 -17.30
CA ILE A 491 22.02 -12.64 -18.22
C ILE A 491 22.57 -11.23 -17.99
N PHE A 492 21.70 -10.22 -17.96
CA PHE A 492 22.11 -8.83 -17.75
C PHE A 492 22.75 -8.63 -16.36
N LEU A 493 22.16 -9.20 -15.31
CA LEU A 493 22.70 -9.12 -13.96
C LEU A 493 24.07 -9.82 -13.85
N ALA A 494 24.23 -10.99 -14.47
CA ALA A 494 25.51 -11.70 -14.50
C ALA A 494 26.60 -10.88 -15.20
N ILE A 495 26.29 -10.23 -16.33
CA ILE A 495 27.23 -9.32 -17.01
C ILE A 495 27.59 -8.14 -16.11
N TYR A 496 26.63 -7.63 -15.34
CA TYR A 496 26.87 -6.54 -14.41
C TYR A 496 27.78 -6.97 -13.26
N ILE A 497 27.52 -8.13 -12.65
CA ILE A 497 28.36 -8.73 -11.61
C ILE A 497 29.78 -8.97 -12.12
N TYR A 498 29.94 -9.51 -13.33
CA TYR A 498 31.24 -9.69 -13.98
C TYR A 498 31.99 -8.37 -14.17
N LEU A 499 31.29 -7.31 -14.61
CA LEU A 499 31.89 -5.98 -14.74
C LEU A 499 32.34 -5.41 -13.39
N ILE A 500 31.55 -5.59 -12.34
CA ILE A 500 31.92 -5.14 -10.99
C ILE A 500 33.11 -5.94 -10.44
N TYR A 501 33.17 -7.24 -10.73
CA TYR A 501 34.34 -8.08 -10.43
C TYR A 501 35.61 -7.52 -11.10
N ASP A 502 35.52 -7.21 -12.39
CA ASP A 502 36.63 -6.66 -13.17
C ASP A 502 37.10 -5.29 -12.65
N ILE A 503 36.17 -4.44 -12.20
CA ILE A 503 36.48 -3.10 -11.69
C ILE A 503 37.03 -3.14 -10.26
N ALA A 504 36.36 -3.88 -9.36
CA ALA A 504 36.69 -3.89 -7.94
C ALA A 504 37.88 -4.79 -7.61
N LYS A 505 38.18 -5.80 -8.46
CA LYS A 505 39.21 -6.82 -8.24
C LYS A 505 39.07 -7.50 -6.87
N LYS A 506 37.83 -7.78 -6.46
CA LYS A 506 37.48 -8.48 -5.22
C LYS A 506 36.90 -9.85 -5.53
N GLN A 507 37.18 -10.84 -4.68
CA GLN A 507 36.72 -12.22 -4.85
C GLN A 507 35.19 -12.34 -4.79
N ASN A 508 34.57 -11.58 -3.87
CA ASN A 508 33.12 -11.51 -3.69
C ASN A 508 32.60 -10.22 -4.31
N VAL A 509 31.56 -10.34 -5.12
CA VAL A 509 30.82 -9.21 -5.68
C VAL A 509 29.43 -9.18 -5.07
N ILE A 510 29.10 -8.01 -4.53
CA ILE A 510 27.84 -7.75 -3.85
C ILE A 510 27.01 -6.80 -4.73
N VAL A 511 25.86 -7.28 -5.19
CA VAL A 511 24.87 -6.49 -5.92
C VAL A 511 23.49 -6.73 -5.31
N HIS A 512 22.65 -5.71 -5.29
CA HIS A 512 21.26 -5.83 -4.84
C HIS A 512 20.34 -5.93 -6.05
N PHE A 513 19.53 -6.98 -6.12
CA PHE A 513 18.54 -7.19 -7.15
C PHE A 513 17.17 -6.67 -6.71
N SER A 514 16.58 -5.75 -7.46
CA SER A 514 15.24 -5.21 -7.15
C SER A 514 14.14 -6.06 -7.80
N VAL A 515 13.32 -6.71 -6.96
CA VAL A 515 12.13 -7.44 -7.40
C VAL A 515 10.90 -6.54 -7.25
N SER A 516 10.27 -6.18 -8.37
CA SER A 516 9.03 -5.40 -8.43
C SER A 516 9.09 -4.02 -7.75
N GLY A 517 10.30 -3.46 -7.57
CA GLY A 517 10.52 -2.15 -6.95
C GLY A 517 10.49 -2.13 -5.42
N LYS A 518 10.22 -3.24 -4.73
CA LYS A 518 9.87 -3.21 -3.29
C LYS A 518 10.82 -3.98 -2.38
N PHE A 519 11.59 -4.89 -2.96
CA PHE A 519 12.51 -5.74 -2.23
C PHE A 519 13.87 -5.66 -2.92
N LEU A 520 14.91 -5.33 -2.15
CA LEU A 520 16.30 -5.50 -2.58
C LEU A 520 16.76 -6.87 -2.07
N GLN A 521 16.98 -7.79 -2.99
CA GLN A 521 17.59 -9.08 -2.67
C GLN A 521 19.11 -8.94 -2.75
N LEU A 522 19.82 -9.34 -1.69
CA LEU A 522 21.29 -9.39 -1.71
C LEU A 522 21.77 -10.54 -2.60
N ILE A 523 22.52 -10.22 -3.64
CA ILE A 523 23.22 -11.16 -4.52
C ILE A 523 24.71 -11.04 -4.20
N ASP A 524 25.21 -11.99 -3.40
CA ASP A 524 26.62 -12.10 -3.03
C ASP A 524 27.24 -13.31 -3.73
N VAL A 525 28.12 -13.05 -4.70
CA VAL A 525 28.72 -14.08 -5.55
C VAL A 525 30.22 -14.04 -5.42
N ASN A 526 30.81 -15.18 -5.06
CA ASN A 526 32.24 -15.43 -5.20
C ASN A 526 32.56 -15.93 -6.62
N LEU A 527 33.42 -15.19 -7.35
CA LEU A 527 33.77 -15.50 -8.74
C LEU A 527 35.09 -16.28 -8.89
N GLU A 528 35.91 -16.46 -7.86
CA GLU A 528 37.18 -17.20 -7.97
C GLU A 528 36.99 -18.69 -8.29
N LYS A 529 35.83 -19.24 -7.92
CA LYS A 529 35.49 -20.65 -8.13
C LYS A 529 34.79 -20.91 -9.46
N MET A 530 34.60 -19.89 -10.28
CA MET A 530 33.86 -20.02 -11.54
C MET A 530 34.79 -20.14 -12.72
N GLU A 531 34.50 -21.08 -13.61
CA GLU A 531 35.32 -21.29 -14.81
C GLU A 531 34.82 -20.47 -15.99
N ASP A 532 33.51 -20.26 -16.15
CA ASP A 532 32.96 -19.48 -17.26
C ASP A 532 31.74 -18.61 -16.89
N ILE A 533 31.40 -17.68 -17.77
CA ILE A 533 30.24 -16.78 -17.58
C ILE A 533 28.89 -17.51 -17.59
N SER A 534 28.80 -18.70 -18.19
CA SER A 534 27.56 -19.48 -18.21
C SER A 534 27.24 -20.06 -16.83
N GLU A 535 28.27 -20.43 -16.07
CA GLU A 535 28.17 -20.81 -14.66
C GLU A 535 27.66 -19.64 -13.81
N LEU A 536 28.22 -18.44 -14.02
CA LEU A 536 27.76 -17.22 -13.34
C LEU A 536 26.29 -16.93 -13.66
N ILE A 537 25.88 -17.02 -14.92
CA ILE A 537 24.49 -16.78 -15.34
C ILE A 537 23.53 -17.75 -14.65
N LYS A 538 23.86 -19.05 -14.63
CA LYS A 538 23.03 -20.05 -13.94
C LYS A 538 22.95 -19.80 -12.44
N LYS A 539 24.07 -19.54 -11.79
CA LYS A 539 24.10 -19.27 -10.34
C LYS A 539 23.29 -18.02 -10.00
N VAL A 540 23.41 -16.96 -10.80
CA VAL A 540 22.61 -15.74 -10.62
C VAL A 540 21.13 -16.02 -10.82
N ASP A 541 20.76 -16.81 -11.83
CA ASP A 541 19.36 -17.21 -12.08
C ASP A 541 18.81 -18.00 -10.88
N ASP A 542 19.53 -19.02 -10.40
CA ASP A 542 19.17 -19.81 -9.21
C ASP A 542 19.01 -18.91 -7.96
N MET A 543 19.96 -17.99 -7.74
CA MET A 543 19.89 -17.04 -6.62
C MET A 543 18.67 -16.13 -6.74
N MET A 544 18.34 -15.64 -7.93
CA MET A 544 17.12 -14.86 -8.19
C MET A 544 15.82 -15.68 -7.94
N GLU A 545 15.88 -17.01 -7.95
CA GLU A 545 14.74 -17.89 -7.63
C GLU A 545 14.63 -18.27 -6.14
N LEU A 546 15.75 -18.34 -5.42
CA LEU A 546 15.85 -19.02 -4.11
C LEU A 546 15.63 -18.15 -2.85
N GLY A 547 15.29 -16.86 -2.92
CA GLY A 547 15.09 -16.10 -1.68
C GLY A 547 14.49 -14.71 -1.80
N ARG A 548 13.55 -14.40 -0.90
CA ARG A 548 13.09 -13.03 -0.61
C ARG A 548 13.61 -12.62 0.76
N THR A 549 14.78 -12.02 0.82
CA THR A 549 15.29 -11.44 2.06
C THR A 549 14.80 -10.00 2.17
N MET A 550 14.17 -9.65 3.30
CA MET A 550 13.74 -8.28 3.57
C MET A 550 14.97 -7.44 3.93
N VAL A 551 15.30 -6.44 3.12
CA VAL A 551 16.30 -5.43 3.47
C VAL A 551 15.59 -4.33 4.24
N HIS A 552 15.66 -4.40 5.57
CA HIS A 552 15.34 -3.28 6.44
C HIS A 552 16.64 -2.52 6.77
N SER A 553 16.59 -1.19 6.67
CA SER A 553 17.66 -0.23 7.00
C SER A 553 19.08 -0.57 6.51
N ILE A 554 19.37 -0.33 5.23
CA ILE A 554 20.77 -0.05 4.84
C ILE A 554 21.07 1.39 5.29
N VAL A 555 21.78 1.47 6.42
CA VAL A 555 22.65 2.55 6.89
C VAL A 555 22.13 3.97 6.68
N ASN A 556 21.45 4.52 7.69
CA ASN A 556 21.34 5.98 7.88
C ASN A 556 22.48 6.57 8.73
N GLN A 557 23.55 5.82 9.06
CA GLN A 557 24.50 6.24 10.10
C GLN A 557 26.00 5.93 9.87
N ILE A 558 26.43 5.50 8.68
CA ILE A 558 27.86 5.26 8.40
C ILE A 558 28.18 5.80 7.00
N GLU A 559 29.20 6.66 6.91
CA GLU A 559 29.83 7.06 5.66
C GLU A 559 31.01 6.12 5.34
N PRO A 560 30.83 5.05 4.55
CA PRO A 560 31.98 4.31 4.04
C PRO A 560 32.60 5.08 2.87
N SER A 561 33.79 5.65 3.08
CA SER A 561 34.49 6.50 2.12
C SER A 561 34.72 5.86 0.74
N ASN A 562 34.82 4.52 0.66
CA ASN A 562 35.07 3.78 -0.58
C ASN A 562 34.05 2.68 -0.90
N ARG A 563 32.82 2.75 -0.35
CA ARG A 563 31.78 1.75 -0.66
C ARG A 563 30.54 2.39 -1.29
N ALA A 564 29.89 1.64 -2.16
CA ALA A 564 28.68 2.04 -2.86
C ALA A 564 27.61 0.94 -2.80
N LEU A 565 26.35 1.36 -2.74
CA LEU A 565 25.22 0.47 -2.93
C LEU A 565 25.02 0.23 -4.42
N MET A 566 25.26 -1.01 -4.85
CA MET A 566 25.14 -1.44 -6.25
C MET A 566 23.78 -2.10 -6.44
N VAL A 567 22.93 -1.55 -7.32
CA VAL A 567 21.57 -2.05 -7.52
C VAL A 567 21.31 -2.37 -8.98
N PHE A 568 20.70 -3.52 -9.25
CA PHE A 568 20.19 -3.93 -10.55
C PHE A 568 18.66 -4.01 -10.51
N CYS A 569 17.99 -3.41 -11.49
CA CYS A 569 16.53 -3.41 -11.63
C CYS A 569 16.08 -3.92 -13.00
N GLU A 570 15.05 -4.75 -13.00
CA GLU A 570 14.30 -5.13 -14.20
C GLU A 570 13.07 -4.22 -14.33
N ASN A 571 12.85 -3.66 -15.53
CA ASN A 571 11.83 -2.67 -15.89
C ASN A 571 11.99 -1.29 -15.22
N ASN A 572 11.22 -0.32 -15.72
CA ASN A 572 11.21 1.07 -15.26
C ASN A 572 10.52 1.23 -13.89
N SER A 573 10.53 0.20 -13.04
CA SER A 573 10.12 0.28 -11.64
C SER A 573 11.10 1.18 -10.89
N ILE A 574 10.89 2.49 -11.06
CA ILE A 574 11.48 3.53 -10.27
C ILE A 574 10.94 3.32 -8.87
N TYR A 575 11.77 2.78 -7.99
CA TYR A 575 11.56 2.90 -6.56
C TYR A 575 12.81 3.50 -5.94
N GLU A 576 12.56 4.35 -4.95
CA GLU A 576 13.56 4.99 -4.12
C GLU A 576 14.31 3.95 -3.30
N ILE A 577 15.53 3.67 -3.72
CA ILE A 577 16.52 2.99 -2.89
C ILE A 577 16.81 3.90 -1.67
N PRO A 578 16.89 3.35 -0.43
CA PRO A 578 17.16 4.09 0.80
C PRO A 578 18.25 5.17 0.67
N TYR A 579 18.26 6.14 1.58
CA TYR A 579 19.21 7.25 1.62
C TYR A 579 20.67 6.77 1.88
N VAL A 580 21.25 6.08 0.91
CA VAL A 580 22.67 5.75 0.85
C VAL A 580 23.34 6.81 0.00
N LYS A 581 24.30 7.52 0.60
CA LYS A 581 25.06 8.60 -0.04
C LYS A 581 25.62 8.14 -1.38
N ASN A 582 26.40 7.06 -1.40
CA ASN A 582 27.02 6.50 -2.60
C ASN A 582 26.14 5.38 -3.16
N LYS A 583 25.41 5.62 -4.26
CA LYS A 583 24.56 4.59 -4.88
C LYS A 583 24.60 4.63 -6.39
N LEU A 584 24.49 3.45 -6.99
CA LEU A 584 24.44 3.23 -8.43
C LEU A 584 23.35 2.22 -8.77
N VAL A 585 22.45 2.61 -9.67
CA VAL A 585 21.27 1.84 -10.07
C VAL A 585 21.34 1.57 -11.55
N LEU A 586 21.50 0.31 -11.95
CA LEU A 586 21.43 -0.14 -13.33
C LEU A 586 20.05 -0.72 -13.61
N THR A 587 19.33 -0.16 -14.56
CA THR A 587 17.99 -0.56 -14.97
C THR A 587 18.01 -1.11 -16.39
N VAL A 588 17.38 -2.27 -16.58
CA VAL A 588 17.15 -2.88 -17.90
C VAL A 588 15.65 -3.00 -18.11
N SER A 589 15.13 -2.37 -19.17
CA SER A 589 13.71 -2.44 -19.53
C SER A 589 13.52 -2.97 -20.94
N GLU A 590 12.54 -3.84 -21.13
CA GLU A 590 12.20 -4.36 -22.46
C GLU A 590 11.33 -3.35 -23.23
N SER A 591 11.58 -3.22 -24.52
CA SER A 591 10.80 -2.41 -25.45
C SER A 591 10.59 -3.14 -26.77
N TYR A 592 9.65 -2.66 -27.59
CA TYR A 592 9.42 -3.20 -28.94
C TYR A 592 10.63 -3.08 -29.88
N LYS A 593 11.65 -2.26 -29.53
CA LYS A 593 12.88 -2.07 -30.32
C LYS A 593 14.10 -2.82 -29.75
N GLY A 594 13.94 -3.60 -28.68
CA GLY A 594 15.03 -4.25 -27.94
C GLY A 594 15.03 -3.86 -26.47
N TYR A 595 16.20 -3.78 -25.84
CA TYR A 595 16.32 -3.43 -24.42
C TYR A 595 16.84 -2.00 -24.22
N ASN A 596 16.19 -1.22 -23.34
CA ASN A 596 16.68 0.07 -22.89
C ASN A 596 17.48 -0.11 -21.59
N LEU A 597 18.70 0.40 -21.59
CA LEU A 597 19.61 0.39 -20.46
C LEU A 597 19.70 1.80 -19.89
N LYS A 598 19.59 1.92 -18.57
CA LYS A 598 19.72 3.19 -17.86
C LYS A 598 20.55 3.00 -16.60
N VAL A 599 21.53 3.87 -16.36
CA VAL A 599 22.23 3.94 -15.08
C VAL A 599 21.92 5.27 -14.40
N LYS A 600 21.46 5.22 -13.15
CA LYS A 600 21.18 6.38 -12.27
C LYS A 600 22.12 6.31 -11.08
N PHE A 601 22.81 7.40 -10.74
CA PHE A 601 23.76 7.43 -9.63
C PHE A 601 23.86 8.81 -8.99
N ALA A 602 24.37 8.85 -7.75
CA ALA A 602 24.68 10.06 -7.00
C ALA A 602 25.96 9.83 -6.18
N ASN A 603 26.69 10.91 -5.88
CA ASN A 603 27.92 10.92 -5.08
C ASN A 603 29.01 9.94 -5.57
N LEU A 604 29.12 9.77 -6.90
CA LEU A 604 30.18 9.00 -7.55
C LEU A 604 30.76 9.80 -8.73
N ASN A 605 32.04 9.57 -9.04
CA ASN A 605 32.73 10.22 -10.14
C ASN A 605 32.03 9.93 -11.48
N LYS A 606 31.49 10.99 -12.09
CA LYS A 606 30.69 10.92 -13.31
C LYS A 606 31.44 10.27 -14.49
N LYS A 607 32.75 10.51 -14.61
CA LYS A 607 33.57 9.95 -15.69
C LYS A 607 33.76 8.44 -15.49
N ARG A 608 34.09 8.00 -14.29
CA ARG A 608 34.23 6.57 -13.96
C ARG A 608 32.94 5.78 -14.17
N VAL A 609 31.80 6.32 -13.71
CA VAL A 609 30.50 5.67 -13.93
C VAL A 609 30.11 5.63 -15.41
N LYS A 610 30.43 6.67 -16.18
CA LYS A 610 30.21 6.69 -17.64
C LYS A 610 31.05 5.63 -18.35
N ASP A 611 32.32 5.50 -18.01
CA ASP A 611 33.24 4.51 -18.58
C ASP A 611 32.77 3.08 -18.24
N MET A 612 32.39 2.84 -16.98
CA MET A 612 31.77 1.58 -16.54
C MET A 612 30.52 1.25 -17.37
N PHE A 613 29.60 2.21 -17.53
CA PHE A 613 28.35 1.98 -18.27
C PHE A 613 28.60 1.65 -19.75
N TYR A 614 29.56 2.30 -20.40
CA TYR A 614 29.92 1.93 -21.77
C TYR A 614 30.63 0.58 -21.86
N HIS A 615 31.43 0.22 -20.85
CA HIS A 615 32.04 -1.11 -20.79
C HIS A 615 30.97 -2.20 -20.66
N TYR A 616 29.97 -2.00 -19.80
CA TYR A 616 28.80 -2.88 -19.69
C TYR A 616 28.13 -3.13 -21.06
N ILE A 617 27.87 -2.05 -21.81
CA ILE A 617 27.27 -2.13 -23.16
C ILE A 617 28.19 -2.88 -24.14
N ARG A 618 29.51 -2.66 -24.07
CA ARG A 618 30.48 -3.37 -24.93
C ARG A 618 30.51 -4.86 -24.65
N ILE A 619 30.43 -5.28 -23.38
CA ILE A 619 30.39 -6.71 -23.01
C ILE A 619 29.11 -7.35 -23.57
N ILE A 620 27.95 -6.69 -23.43
CA ILE A 620 26.70 -7.16 -24.03
C ILE A 620 26.85 -7.32 -25.55
N LYS A 621 27.39 -6.30 -26.24
CA LYS A 621 27.62 -6.37 -27.69
C LYS A 621 28.54 -7.52 -28.06
N TYR A 622 29.65 -7.70 -27.34
CA TYR A 622 30.60 -8.78 -27.56
C TYR A 622 29.96 -10.17 -27.41
N ILE A 623 29.20 -10.38 -26.33
CA ILE A 623 28.45 -11.64 -26.08
C ILE A 623 27.48 -11.93 -27.22
N THR A 624 26.81 -10.90 -27.75
CA THR A 624 25.90 -11.08 -28.89
C THR A 624 26.63 -11.26 -30.23
N GLN A 625 27.94 -11.04 -30.32
CA GLN A 625 28.69 -11.18 -31.57
C GLN A 625 29.53 -12.46 -31.63
N ASN A 626 29.89 -13.04 -30.48
CA ASN A 626 30.77 -14.22 -30.39
C ASN A 626 30.14 -15.36 -29.57
N ASP A 627 29.75 -16.45 -30.23
CA ASP A 627 29.16 -17.63 -29.58
C ASP A 627 30.15 -18.39 -28.66
N SER A 628 31.47 -18.16 -28.81
CA SER A 628 32.54 -18.79 -28.03
C SER A 628 32.72 -18.20 -26.62
N PHE A 629 32.21 -16.99 -26.36
CA PHE A 629 32.42 -16.30 -25.08
C PHE A 629 31.74 -16.99 -23.90
N MET A 630 30.68 -17.75 -24.16
CA MET A 630 29.98 -18.51 -23.12
C MET A 630 30.81 -19.68 -22.55
N LYS A 631 31.97 -19.99 -23.12
CA LYS A 631 32.91 -21.05 -22.68
C LYS A 631 34.33 -20.51 -22.41
N GLY A 632 34.52 -19.19 -22.40
CA GLY A 632 35.81 -18.56 -22.13
C GLY A 632 36.03 -18.37 -20.63
N GLY A 633 37.26 -18.60 -20.17
CA GLY A 633 37.68 -18.31 -18.79
C GLY A 633 37.49 -16.84 -18.42
N PHE A 634 37.39 -16.53 -17.12
CA PHE A 634 37.33 -15.16 -16.58
C PHE A 634 38.63 -14.34 -16.77
N THR A 635 39.64 -14.89 -17.45
CA THR A 635 40.97 -14.30 -17.70
C THR A 635 41.12 -13.73 -19.10
#